data_AF-A0A3L6T851-F1
#
_entry.id   AF-A0A3L6T851-F1
#
_cell.length_a   1.000
_cell.length_b   1.000
_cell.length_c   1.000
_cell.angle_alpha   90.00
_cell.angle_beta   90.00
_cell.angle_gamma   90.00
#
_symmetry.space_group_name_H-M   'P 1'
#
loop_
_entity.id
_entity.type
_entity.pdbx_description
1 polymer ?
#
loop_
_entity_poly.entity_id
_entity_poly.type
_entity_poly.pdbx_seq_one_letter_code
_entity_poly.pdbx_strand_id
1 'polypeptide(L)'
;MLQQGIIRRSDSAFSSPVLLVKKADGSWRFCVDYRALNALTVKDAFPIPVVDELLDELHGAPFFTKLDLRSGYHQVRMRPEDAHKTAFRTHDGLYEFLVMPFGLCNAPATFQALMNDVLRPFLRRFVLVFFDDILIYSTTWADHLRHLRAVLSELRHHRLFIKRAKCAFGVISVAYLGHVISAEGVAMDPAKVQAIHDWPIPRSARAVRGFLGLAGYYRKFVHNYGVVAAPLTALLKKDGFSWTAAATAAFDALKAAVTSAPVLAMPDFAKPFVVECDASSHGFGAVLVQEGHPIAFFSRPVAPRHQSLAAYERELIGLVQAVRHWRPYLWGRRFVVKTDHYSLKYLLDQRLATIPQHHWVGKLLGFDFSVEYKPGTANAVADALSRRDTTEAGAMLALSAPRFDFVARLRQAQLTDPVLVVIQDDVRAGSRGAPWVIVDDMVQYAGRLYIPPASPLVQEILAATHEEGHEGVQRTLHWLRRDFHFPNMKQVVQDYVRGCVICQRYKSEHLHPAGLLLPLPVPQGVWTDIALDFVEALPRVRGKSVILTVVDRFSKYCHFIPLAHPYSAESVAQAFFTDIVRLHGIPQSMVSDRDPVFTSTFWRELMRLMGTKLHMTTAFHPQSDGQSEAANRVIIMDLRCLTGDRPRQWLRWLPWAEFVFNTAYQPSLRDTPFRVVYGREPPSIRSYEPGDTRVAAVARNMEEREEFLADIRYRLEQAQAVHKHHYDKNHRQVVYHVGDWVLLRLRQRAASSLPQATTGKLKPRFYWPYMVIELINEVAVRLALPVGARLHDVFHIGLLKKFHGPPPEAPPPLPTIHHGAVAPEPERAVRFRLARGVRQVLVHWKGESAASATWEDVDAFRDKFPAFQLEGGRDVMWGQVYTRRRRARDVRRDAERAERVAQEQAEPAPRG
;
A
#
# COMPACT_ATOMS: atom_id res chain seq x y z
N MET A 1 18.00 43.75 16.80
CA MET A 1 18.62 42.68 16.00
C MET A 1 19.81 43.18 15.19
N LEU A 2 19.69 44.24 14.37
CA LEU A 2 20.84 44.86 13.66
C LEU A 2 21.97 45.27 14.60
N GLN A 3 21.68 46.10 15.61
CA GLN A 3 22.65 46.51 16.63
C GLN A 3 23.27 45.35 17.41
N GLN A 4 22.58 44.20 17.47
CA GLN A 4 23.05 42.99 18.18
C GLN A 4 23.87 42.07 17.27
N GLY A 5 24.05 42.41 15.98
CA GLY A 5 24.76 41.58 15.01
C GLY A 5 24.04 40.27 14.64
N ILE A 6 22.74 40.15 14.93
CA ILE A 6 21.93 38.94 14.62
C ILE A 6 21.59 38.90 13.13
N ILE A 7 21.38 40.06 12.53
CA ILE A 7 21.00 40.25 11.12
C ILE A 7 21.89 41.31 10.48
N ARG A 8 22.01 41.29 9.15
CA ARG A 8 22.64 42.35 8.33
C ARG A 8 21.77 42.70 7.13
N ARG A 9 22.04 43.84 6.47
CA ARG A 9 21.42 44.15 5.17
C ARG A 9 21.84 43.10 4.14
N SER A 10 20.92 42.75 3.25
CA SER A 10 21.09 41.71 2.25
C SER A 10 20.71 42.22 0.87
N ASP A 11 21.36 41.71 -0.15
CA ASP A 11 21.08 41.84 -1.58
C ASP A 11 20.65 40.49 -2.20
N SER A 12 20.25 39.54 -1.35
CA SER A 12 19.90 38.18 -1.74
C SER A 12 18.74 38.11 -2.74
N ALA A 13 18.82 37.14 -3.65
CA ALA A 13 17.71 36.77 -4.53
C ALA A 13 16.54 36.10 -3.78
N PHE A 14 16.74 35.67 -2.53
CA PHE A 14 15.69 35.12 -1.68
C PHE A 14 14.98 36.22 -0.89
N SER A 15 13.69 36.04 -0.64
CA SER A 15 12.94 36.96 0.22
C SER A 15 11.74 36.27 0.87
N SER A 16 11.73 36.25 2.20
CA SER A 16 10.61 35.76 2.99
C SER A 16 9.85 36.91 3.67
N PRO A 17 8.50 36.87 3.75
CA PRO A 17 7.75 37.93 4.42
C PRO A 17 7.85 37.80 5.95
N VAL A 18 7.73 38.94 6.63
CA VAL A 18 7.74 39.05 8.09
C VAL A 18 6.33 39.25 8.63
N LEU A 19 6.03 38.59 9.74
CA LEU A 19 4.81 38.70 10.51
C LEU A 19 5.16 39.13 11.95
N LEU A 20 4.46 40.15 12.46
CA LEU A 20 4.56 40.57 13.85
C LEU A 20 3.37 39.99 14.62
N VAL A 21 3.66 39.14 15.61
CA VAL A 21 2.65 38.49 16.45
C VAL A 21 2.73 39.03 17.86
N LYS A 22 1.62 39.56 18.39
CA LYS A 22 1.57 40.06 19.77
C LYS A 22 1.56 38.89 20.75
N LYS A 23 2.44 38.93 21.75
CA LYS A 23 2.49 37.94 22.84
C LYS A 23 1.49 38.31 23.94
N ALA A 24 1.20 37.34 24.82
CA ALA A 24 0.36 37.54 26.00
C ALA A 24 0.90 38.61 26.97
N ASP A 25 2.22 38.79 27.02
CA ASP A 25 2.90 39.84 27.79
C ASP A 25 2.85 41.24 27.12
N GLY A 26 2.11 41.38 26.00
CA GLY A 26 1.98 42.61 25.23
C GLY A 26 3.15 42.91 24.28
N SER A 27 4.27 42.18 24.37
CA SER A 27 5.43 42.37 23.51
C SER A 27 5.22 41.80 22.10
N TRP A 28 5.95 42.31 21.10
CA TRP A 28 5.90 41.80 19.73
C TRP A 28 6.87 40.64 19.50
N ARG A 29 6.43 39.62 18.76
CA ARG A 29 7.25 38.52 18.27
C ARG A 29 7.46 38.69 16.77
N PHE A 30 8.73 38.78 16.40
CA PHE A 30 9.15 38.82 15.01
C PHE A 30 9.22 37.40 14.44
N CYS A 31 8.34 37.09 13.49
CA CYS A 31 8.23 35.77 12.86
C CYS A 31 8.46 35.91 11.36
N VAL A 32 9.40 35.15 10.80
CA VAL A 32 9.59 35.11 9.34
C VAL A 32 8.89 33.87 8.78
N ASP A 33 8.15 34.04 7.70
CA ASP A 33 7.43 32.95 7.04
C ASP A 33 8.32 32.20 6.05
N TYR A 34 9.06 31.22 6.56
CA TYR A 34 9.94 30.37 5.75
C TYR A 34 9.23 29.18 5.10
N ARG A 35 7.89 29.14 4.99
CA ARG A 35 7.19 27.98 4.41
C ARG A 35 7.67 27.63 2.99
N ALA A 36 7.88 28.63 2.14
CA ALA A 36 8.39 28.42 0.79
C ALA A 36 9.84 27.90 0.79
N LEU A 37 10.70 28.49 1.63
CA LEU A 37 12.08 28.04 1.79
C LEU A 37 12.14 26.59 2.32
N ASN A 38 11.36 26.27 3.34
CA ASN A 38 11.28 24.93 3.94
C ASN A 38 10.78 23.85 2.95
N ALA A 39 10.03 24.22 1.92
CA ALA A 39 9.61 23.28 0.88
C ALA A 39 10.75 22.91 -0.09
N LEU A 40 11.73 23.80 -0.25
CA LEU A 40 12.91 23.60 -1.10
C LEU A 40 14.08 22.98 -0.34
N THR A 41 14.15 23.18 0.98
CA THR A 41 15.21 22.65 1.83
C THR A 41 15.09 21.14 2.03
N VAL A 42 16.20 20.42 1.80
CA VAL A 42 16.30 18.99 2.12
C VAL A 42 16.15 18.80 3.62
N LYS A 43 15.17 17.98 4.03
CA LYS A 43 14.86 17.77 5.45
C LYS A 43 15.87 16.85 6.09
N ASP A 44 16.40 17.28 7.23
CA ASP A 44 17.29 16.45 8.04
C ASP A 44 16.47 15.51 8.93
N ALA A 45 16.74 14.21 8.84
CA ALA A 45 16.07 13.16 9.61
C ALA A 45 16.89 12.80 10.86
N PHE A 46 17.30 13.81 11.64
CA PHE A 46 18.05 13.60 12.87
C PHE A 46 17.22 12.80 13.88
N PRO A 47 17.80 11.78 14.54
CA PRO A 47 17.08 10.96 15.52
C PRO A 47 16.78 11.79 16.78
N ILE A 48 15.54 12.22 16.93
CA ILE A 48 15.06 12.90 18.13
C ILE A 48 14.58 11.82 19.12
N PRO A 49 15.04 11.85 20.38
CA PRO A 49 14.63 10.87 21.39
C PRO A 49 13.12 10.95 21.67
N VAL A 50 12.51 9.81 21.99
CA VAL A 50 11.09 9.75 22.37
C VAL A 50 10.94 10.29 23.79
N VAL A 51 9.99 11.20 24.03
CA VAL A 51 9.80 11.83 25.33
C VAL A 51 9.61 10.81 26.45
N ASP A 52 8.85 9.74 26.19
CA ASP A 52 8.62 8.68 27.17
C ASP A 52 9.93 8.00 27.61
N GLU A 53 10.84 7.70 26.67
CA GLU A 53 12.14 7.10 26.98
C GLU A 53 13.01 8.02 27.85
N LEU A 54 12.94 9.33 27.61
CA LEU A 54 13.66 10.31 28.44
C LEU A 54 13.11 10.33 29.87
N LEU A 55 11.78 10.27 30.03
CA LEU A 55 11.14 10.29 31.35
C LEU A 55 11.43 9.01 32.15
N ASP A 56 11.53 7.87 31.47
CA ASP A 56 11.79 6.57 32.10
C ASP A 56 13.19 6.48 32.75
N GLU A 57 14.15 7.30 32.30
CA GLU A 57 15.51 7.36 32.87
C GLU A 57 15.61 8.12 34.20
N LEU A 58 14.54 8.79 34.60
CA LEU A 58 14.54 9.65 35.80
C LEU A 58 14.27 8.90 37.09
N HIS A 59 14.09 7.57 37.02
CA HIS A 59 13.88 6.73 38.18
C HIS A 59 14.97 6.92 39.23
N GLY A 60 14.55 7.09 40.49
CA GLY A 60 15.46 7.23 41.64
C GLY A 60 16.05 8.63 41.86
N ALA A 61 15.73 9.64 41.04
CA ALA A 61 16.18 11.01 41.24
C ALA A 61 15.14 11.86 42.01
N PRO A 62 15.47 12.39 43.20
CA PRO A 62 14.62 13.34 43.91
C PRO A 62 14.95 14.82 43.63
N PHE A 63 16.09 15.12 42.99
CA PHE A 63 16.52 16.51 42.75
C PHE A 63 16.64 16.82 41.26
N PHE A 64 16.01 17.91 40.83
CA PHE A 64 15.93 18.32 39.43
C PHE A 64 16.33 19.79 39.23
N THR A 65 17.03 20.07 38.13
CA THR A 65 17.29 21.42 37.63
C THR A 65 16.91 21.48 36.17
N LYS A 66 16.04 22.41 35.80
CA LYS A 66 15.66 22.70 34.41
C LYS A 66 16.34 23.98 33.95
N LEU A 67 17.07 23.92 32.84
CA LEU A 67 17.68 25.07 32.18
C LEU A 67 17.01 25.33 30.84
N ASP A 68 16.65 26.60 30.59
CA ASP A 68 16.09 27.09 29.32
C ASP A 68 17.12 28.01 28.65
N LEU A 69 17.47 27.72 27.39
CA LEU A 69 18.46 28.50 26.65
C LEU A 69 17.87 29.83 26.15
N ARG A 70 18.65 30.92 26.25
CA ARG A 70 18.23 32.26 25.83
C ARG A 70 18.12 32.34 24.31
N SER A 71 16.91 32.27 23.77
CA SER A 71 16.67 32.29 22.33
C SER A 71 17.56 31.26 21.61
N GLY A 72 17.47 29.99 22.04
CA GLY A 72 18.41 28.91 21.70
C GLY A 72 18.95 28.96 20.27
N TYR A 73 18.07 28.96 19.26
CA TYR A 73 18.49 28.98 17.85
C TYR A 73 19.38 30.19 17.47
N HIS A 74 19.13 31.39 18.01
CA HIS A 74 19.95 32.57 17.71
C HIS A 74 21.38 32.49 18.26
N GLN A 75 21.69 31.49 19.10
CA GLN A 75 23.05 31.27 19.59
C GLN A 75 23.90 30.45 18.62
N VAL A 76 23.26 29.81 17.63
CA VAL A 76 23.94 29.01 16.60
C VAL A 76 24.18 29.88 15.37
N ARG A 77 25.40 29.92 14.86
CA ARG A 77 25.73 30.68 13.64
C ARG A 77 25.17 29.99 12.39
N MET A 78 24.65 30.77 11.46
CA MET A 78 24.37 30.27 10.11
C MET A 78 25.70 30.00 9.39
N ARG A 79 25.72 28.97 8.54
CA ARG A 79 26.82 28.80 7.60
C ARG A 79 26.86 30.01 6.66
N PRO A 80 28.03 30.62 6.41
CA PRO A 80 28.12 31.82 5.57
C PRO A 80 27.50 31.64 4.17
N GLU A 81 27.69 30.46 3.57
CA GLU A 81 27.14 30.07 2.27
C GLU A 81 25.61 29.98 2.23
N ASP A 82 24.96 29.80 3.38
CA ASP A 82 23.50 29.64 3.49
C ASP A 82 22.79 30.86 4.08
N ALA A 83 23.53 31.84 4.62
CA ALA A 83 22.94 33.01 5.28
C ALA A 83 21.97 33.77 4.36
N HIS A 84 22.35 33.96 3.08
CA HIS A 84 21.53 34.66 2.08
C HIS A 84 20.14 34.02 1.85
N LYS A 85 19.98 32.71 2.09
CA LYS A 85 18.70 32.01 1.95
C LYS A 85 17.69 32.43 3.02
N THR A 86 18.18 32.93 4.16
CA THR A 86 17.36 33.43 5.27
C THR A 86 16.88 34.87 5.08
N ALA A 87 17.11 35.45 3.90
CA ALA A 87 16.72 36.82 3.64
C ALA A 87 15.20 37.04 3.78
N PHE A 88 14.85 38.13 4.45
CA PHE A 88 13.49 38.55 4.72
C PHE A 88 13.32 40.04 4.44
N ARG A 89 12.12 40.42 4.02
CA ARG A 89 11.78 41.81 3.69
C ARG A 89 10.94 42.48 4.78
N THR A 90 11.27 43.72 5.07
CA THR A 90 10.45 44.64 5.87
C THR A 90 10.06 45.84 4.98
N HIS A 91 9.33 46.80 5.54
CA HIS A 91 9.05 48.08 4.85
C HIS A 91 10.32 48.91 4.62
N ASP A 92 11.38 48.67 5.38
CA ASP A 92 12.63 49.43 5.38
C ASP A 92 13.72 48.82 4.47
N GLY A 93 13.58 47.54 4.11
CA GLY A 93 14.52 46.90 3.18
C GLY A 93 14.61 45.39 3.35
N LEU A 94 15.66 44.83 2.73
CA LEU A 94 15.98 43.40 2.77
C LEU A 94 17.12 43.13 3.77
N TYR A 95 16.92 42.12 4.60
CA TYR A 95 17.82 41.73 5.67
C TYR A 95 17.98 40.22 5.72
N GLU A 96 19.11 39.70 6.16
CA GLU A 96 19.36 38.26 6.33
C GLU A 96 19.91 37.95 7.72
N PHE A 97 19.72 36.72 8.18
CA PHE A 97 20.20 36.26 9.48
C PHE A 97 21.61 35.70 9.41
N LEU A 98 22.45 36.10 10.37
CA LEU A 98 23.79 35.56 10.60
C LEU A 98 23.81 34.41 11.62
N VAL A 99 22.70 34.25 12.34
CA VAL A 99 22.46 33.20 13.33
C VAL A 99 21.18 32.47 12.99
N MET A 100 21.02 31.22 13.42
CA MET A 100 19.93 30.36 12.98
C MET A 100 18.57 30.93 13.41
N PRO A 101 17.71 31.36 12.48
CA PRO A 101 16.43 31.96 12.81
C PRO A 101 15.36 30.92 13.15
N PHE A 102 14.35 31.33 13.93
CA PHE A 102 13.15 30.54 14.14
C PHE A 102 12.38 30.36 12.82
N GLY A 103 11.80 29.17 12.62
CA GLY A 103 10.93 28.87 11.48
C GLY A 103 11.56 28.04 10.37
N LEU A 104 12.88 27.80 10.40
CA LEU A 104 13.55 26.87 9.48
C LEU A 104 13.24 25.41 9.86
N CYS A 105 13.00 24.56 8.86
CA CYS A 105 12.59 23.16 9.08
C CYS A 105 13.64 22.31 9.79
N ASN A 106 14.93 22.57 9.57
CA ASN A 106 16.04 21.79 10.15
C ASN A 106 16.61 22.43 11.42
N ALA A 107 16.15 23.62 11.84
CA ALA A 107 16.69 24.28 13.04
C ALA A 107 16.60 23.42 14.32
N PRO A 108 15.48 22.70 14.60
CA PRO A 108 15.40 21.82 15.76
C PRO A 108 16.42 20.66 15.69
N ALA A 109 16.62 20.07 14.52
CA ALA A 109 17.56 18.97 14.30
C ALA A 109 19.01 19.42 14.54
N THR A 110 19.42 20.52 13.90
CA THR A 110 20.75 21.12 14.08
C THR A 110 21.00 21.47 15.54
N PHE A 111 20.00 22.00 16.23
CA PHE A 111 20.12 22.37 17.63
C PHE A 111 20.25 21.16 18.56
N GLN A 112 19.43 20.12 18.33
CA GLN A 112 19.55 18.86 19.07
C GLN A 112 20.94 18.23 18.85
N ALA A 113 21.46 18.24 17.62
CA ALA A 113 22.79 17.73 17.32
C ALA A 113 23.88 18.50 18.09
N LEU A 114 23.82 19.84 18.09
CA LEU A 114 24.73 20.68 18.86
C LEU A 114 24.69 20.35 20.35
N MET A 115 23.49 20.28 20.94
CA MET A 115 23.36 19.95 22.36
C MET A 115 23.85 18.54 22.67
N ASN A 116 23.59 17.58 21.77
CA ASN A 116 24.07 16.22 21.90
C ASN A 116 25.60 16.14 21.89
N ASP A 117 26.26 16.99 21.09
CA ASP A 117 27.71 17.05 21.03
C ASP A 117 28.32 17.75 22.26
N VAL A 118 27.77 18.90 22.66
CA VAL A 118 28.26 19.68 23.81
C VAL A 118 28.10 18.91 25.12
N LEU A 119 26.94 18.30 25.34
CA LEU A 119 26.62 17.61 26.60
C LEU A 119 26.88 16.10 26.53
N ARG A 120 27.49 15.60 25.44
CA ARG A 120 27.81 14.17 25.22
C ARG A 120 28.36 13.46 26.46
N PRO A 121 29.28 14.03 27.27
CA PRO A 121 29.82 13.34 28.44
C PRO A 121 28.80 13.08 29.56
N PHE A 122 27.69 13.83 29.59
CA PHE A 122 26.70 13.86 30.66
C PHE A 122 25.32 13.31 30.25
N LEU A 123 25.05 13.23 28.95
CA LEU A 123 23.79 12.76 28.40
C LEU A 123 23.45 11.35 28.90
N ARG A 124 22.19 11.15 29.27
CA ARG A 124 21.64 9.87 29.75
C ARG A 124 22.36 9.28 30.97
N ARG A 125 23.10 10.12 31.71
CA ARG A 125 23.72 9.79 33.00
C ARG A 125 23.11 10.61 34.14
N PHE A 126 23.06 11.92 33.93
CA PHE A 126 22.44 12.87 34.85
C PHE A 126 21.89 14.12 34.12
N VAL A 127 21.94 14.11 32.77
CA VAL A 127 21.42 15.18 31.91
C VAL A 127 20.56 14.59 30.81
N LEU A 128 19.35 15.15 30.63
CA LEU A 128 18.49 14.93 29.48
C LEU A 128 18.36 16.23 28.69
N VAL A 129 18.34 16.13 27.37
CA VAL A 129 18.19 17.31 26.50
C VAL A 129 17.15 17.05 25.43
N PHE A 130 16.22 17.98 25.31
CA PHE A 130 15.22 17.99 24.25
C PHE A 130 15.10 19.42 23.70
N PHE A 131 15.71 19.63 22.54
CA PHE A 131 15.93 20.94 21.93
C PHE A 131 16.55 21.94 22.93
N ASP A 132 15.81 23.01 23.26
CA ASP A 132 16.26 24.09 24.14
C ASP A 132 16.13 23.76 25.64
N ASP A 133 15.45 22.67 26.00
CA ASP A 133 15.15 22.26 27.38
C ASP A 133 16.18 21.23 27.87
N ILE A 134 17.05 21.66 28.80
CA ILE A 134 18.04 20.79 29.48
C ILE A 134 17.50 20.46 30.87
N LEU A 135 17.41 19.18 31.21
CA LEU A 135 17.06 18.69 32.53
C LEU A 135 18.26 17.99 33.17
N ILE A 136 18.64 18.43 34.36
CA ILE A 136 19.67 17.80 35.19
C ILE A 136 18.93 17.08 36.32
N TYR A 137 19.27 15.82 36.57
CA TYR A 137 18.65 14.99 37.60
C TYR A 137 19.71 14.28 38.42
N SER A 138 19.48 14.08 39.73
CA SER A 138 20.47 13.45 40.61
C SER A 138 19.81 12.78 41.81
N THR A 139 20.44 11.72 42.33
CA THR A 139 19.99 10.93 43.48
C THR A 139 20.25 11.64 44.81
N THR A 140 21.38 12.34 44.95
CA THR A 140 21.76 13.09 46.15
C THR A 140 21.95 14.57 45.87
N TRP A 141 21.79 15.40 46.90
CA TRP A 141 22.00 16.85 46.79
C TRP A 141 23.47 17.21 46.46
N ALA A 142 24.43 16.50 47.05
CA ALA A 142 25.85 16.72 46.81
C ALA A 142 26.22 16.43 45.34
N ASP A 143 25.71 15.32 44.79
CA ASP A 143 25.86 15.02 43.37
C ASP A 143 25.17 16.06 42.50
N HIS A 144 23.98 16.52 42.89
CA HIS A 144 23.25 17.53 42.13
C HIS A 144 24.06 18.82 41.96
N LEU A 145 24.71 19.30 43.02
CA LEU A 145 25.57 20.48 42.97
C LEU A 145 26.81 20.26 42.08
N ARG A 146 27.41 19.06 42.12
CA ARG A 146 28.55 18.68 41.27
C ARG A 146 28.14 18.62 39.80
N HIS A 147 27.02 17.98 39.49
CA HIS A 147 26.44 17.87 38.16
C HIS A 147 26.08 19.24 37.59
N LEU A 148 25.43 20.09 38.39
CA LEU A 148 25.09 21.46 38.00
C LEU A 148 26.34 22.27 37.63
N ARG A 149 27.39 22.18 38.44
CA ARG A 149 28.67 22.85 38.17
C ARG A 149 29.32 22.36 36.87
N ALA A 150 29.29 21.05 36.62
CA ALA A 150 29.84 20.46 35.40
C ALA A 150 29.10 20.97 34.16
N VAL A 151 27.76 20.90 34.15
CA VAL A 151 26.93 21.35 33.01
C VAL A 151 27.09 22.85 32.75
N LEU A 152 27.04 23.68 33.79
CA LEU A 152 27.22 25.13 33.61
C LEU A 152 28.62 25.50 33.12
N SER A 153 29.64 24.73 33.50
CA SER A 153 31.01 24.92 33.01
C SER A 153 31.13 24.61 31.52
N GLU A 154 30.49 23.53 31.08
CA GLU A 154 30.46 23.10 29.67
C GLU A 154 29.70 24.11 28.79
N LEU A 155 28.51 24.54 29.24
CA LEU A 155 27.75 25.59 28.56
C LEU A 155 28.55 26.89 28.46
N ARG A 156 29.28 27.26 29.51
CA ARG A 156 30.16 28.45 29.51
C ARG A 156 31.33 28.29 28.53
N HIS A 157 31.95 27.11 28.45
CA HIS A 157 33.03 26.83 27.52
C HIS A 157 32.58 27.03 26.06
N HIS A 158 31.40 26.50 25.73
CA HIS A 158 30.79 26.63 24.40
C HIS A 158 30.03 27.96 24.17
N ARG A 159 30.08 28.90 25.12
CA ARG A 159 29.43 30.22 25.08
C ARG A 159 27.91 30.13 24.84
N LEU A 160 27.27 29.14 25.44
CA LEU A 160 25.82 28.98 25.45
C LEU A 160 25.22 29.68 26.69
N PHE A 161 24.26 30.54 26.44
CA PHE A 161 23.64 31.39 27.45
C PHE A 161 22.24 30.88 27.81
N ILE A 162 21.99 30.74 29.12
CA ILE A 162 20.68 30.37 29.66
C ILE A 162 19.86 31.61 30.03
N LYS A 163 18.53 31.49 29.96
CA LYS A 163 17.59 32.52 30.43
C LYS A 163 17.15 32.20 31.85
N ARG A 164 17.86 32.78 32.84
CA ARG A 164 17.63 32.53 34.28
C ARG A 164 16.16 32.60 34.71
N ALA A 165 15.39 33.56 34.22
CA ALA A 165 13.97 33.74 34.56
C ALA A 165 13.05 32.56 34.17
N LYS A 166 13.53 31.65 33.32
CA LYS A 166 12.80 30.43 32.90
C LYS A 166 13.42 29.13 33.43
N CYS A 167 14.53 29.23 34.17
CA CYS A 167 15.22 28.09 34.74
C CYS A 167 14.67 27.79 36.15
N ALA A 168 14.69 26.53 36.55
CA ALA A 168 14.40 26.07 37.92
C ALA A 168 15.60 25.28 38.43
N PHE A 169 16.06 25.56 39.65
CA PHE A 169 17.30 24.97 40.19
C PHE A 169 17.03 24.18 41.47
N GLY A 170 17.47 22.93 41.52
CA GLY A 170 17.48 22.08 42.71
C GLY A 170 16.10 21.82 43.32
N VAL A 171 15.06 21.70 42.49
CA VAL A 171 13.68 21.48 42.92
C VAL A 171 13.36 20.00 43.05
N ILE A 172 12.40 19.66 43.91
CA ILE A 172 11.91 18.29 44.12
C ILE A 172 10.79 17.89 43.15
N SER A 173 10.21 18.87 42.45
CA SER A 173 9.20 18.70 41.42
C SER A 173 9.41 19.71 40.30
N VAL A 174 9.39 19.28 39.04
CA VAL A 174 9.69 20.14 37.89
C VAL A 174 8.77 19.87 36.70
N ALA A 175 8.36 20.93 36.01
CA ALA A 175 7.63 20.85 34.75
C ALA A 175 8.59 20.68 33.56
N TYR A 176 8.57 19.51 32.93
CA TYR A 176 9.44 19.16 31.80
C TYR A 176 8.66 18.40 30.73
N LEU A 177 8.78 18.84 29.47
CA LEU A 177 8.12 18.24 28.30
C LEU A 177 6.61 17.98 28.48
N GLY A 178 5.90 18.89 29.15
CA GLY A 178 4.45 18.76 29.37
C GLY A 178 4.05 17.74 30.43
N HIS A 179 5.01 17.32 31.27
CA HIS A 179 4.78 16.49 32.46
C HIS A 179 5.32 17.20 33.70
N VAL A 180 4.78 16.83 34.86
CA VAL A 180 5.35 17.18 36.16
C VAL A 180 6.10 15.95 36.66
N ILE A 181 7.37 16.13 36.98
CA ILE A 181 8.27 15.05 37.40
C ILE A 181 8.62 15.28 38.85
N SER A 182 8.45 14.26 39.69
CA SER A 182 8.84 14.26 41.10
C SER A 182 9.45 12.92 41.49
N ALA A 183 9.91 12.79 42.73
CA ALA A 183 10.37 11.51 43.27
C ALA A 183 9.27 10.42 43.28
N GLU A 184 7.99 10.82 43.36
CA GLU A 184 6.84 9.90 43.36
C GLU A 184 6.53 9.34 41.98
N GLY A 185 6.94 10.02 40.91
CA GLY A 185 6.72 9.57 39.55
C GLY A 185 6.51 10.70 38.55
N VAL A 186 5.83 10.35 37.46
CA VAL A 186 5.48 11.29 36.40
C VAL A 186 3.98 11.55 36.48
N ALA A 187 3.61 12.82 36.48
CA ALA A 187 2.22 13.29 36.44
C ALA A 187 1.97 14.16 35.19
N MET A 188 0.70 14.35 34.86
CA MET A 188 0.28 15.25 33.79
C MET A 188 0.45 16.72 34.20
N ASP A 189 0.78 17.60 33.25
CA ASP A 189 0.85 19.04 33.51
C ASP A 189 -0.56 19.59 33.83
N PRO A 190 -0.79 20.18 35.02
CA PRO A 190 -2.10 20.71 35.42
C PRO A 190 -2.66 21.75 34.45
N ALA A 191 -1.81 22.57 33.83
CA ALA A 191 -2.27 23.57 32.86
C ALA A 191 -2.80 22.92 31.56
N LYS A 192 -2.23 21.76 31.18
CA LYS A 192 -2.69 20.98 30.02
C LYS A 192 -3.94 20.18 30.34
N VAL A 193 -4.03 19.63 31.55
CA VAL A 193 -5.25 19.00 32.08
C VAL A 193 -6.40 20.01 32.06
N GLN A 194 -6.17 21.21 32.58
CA GLN A 194 -7.17 22.28 32.58
C GLN A 194 -7.60 22.68 31.16
N ALA A 195 -6.64 22.78 30.22
CA ALA A 195 -6.97 23.06 28.82
C ALA A 195 -7.83 21.96 28.17
N ILE A 196 -7.66 20.69 28.56
CA ILE A 196 -8.51 19.57 28.09
C ILE A 196 -9.90 19.66 28.74
N HIS A 197 -9.96 19.93 30.04
CA HIS A 197 -11.21 20.12 30.78
C HIS A 197 -12.06 21.24 30.17
N ASP A 198 -11.46 22.40 29.91
CA ASP A 198 -12.13 23.59 29.40
C ASP A 198 -12.33 23.57 27.88
N TRP A 199 -11.92 22.49 27.20
CA TRP A 199 -11.96 22.41 25.75
C TRP A 199 -13.43 22.52 25.26
N PRO A 200 -13.74 23.46 24.34
CA PRO A 200 -15.11 23.61 23.85
C PRO A 200 -15.49 22.43 22.96
N ILE A 201 -16.79 22.09 22.91
CA ILE A 201 -17.30 21.02 22.05
C ILE A 201 -16.83 21.23 20.60
N PRO A 202 -16.04 20.31 20.01
CA PRO A 202 -15.53 20.45 18.66
C PRO A 202 -16.64 20.55 17.61
N ARG A 203 -16.63 21.62 16.80
CA ARG A 203 -17.60 21.84 15.72
C ARG A 203 -17.10 21.46 14.33
N SER A 204 -15.90 20.87 14.23
CA SER A 204 -15.32 20.43 12.97
C SER A 204 -14.36 19.27 13.18
N ALA A 205 -14.13 18.48 12.14
CA ALA A 205 -13.12 17.42 12.16
C ALA A 205 -11.71 17.95 12.51
N ARG A 206 -11.37 19.19 12.14
CA ARG A 206 -10.11 19.84 12.53
C ARG A 206 -10.03 20.07 14.04
N ALA A 207 -11.12 20.53 14.65
CA ALA A 207 -11.20 20.73 16.10
C ALA A 207 -11.13 19.39 16.87
N VAL A 208 -11.76 18.33 16.34
CA VAL A 208 -11.66 16.97 16.90
C VAL A 208 -10.24 16.44 16.84
N ARG A 209 -9.53 16.61 15.71
CA ARG A 209 -8.10 16.24 15.62
C ARG A 209 -7.24 17.01 16.62
N GLY A 210 -7.53 18.28 16.83
CA GLY A 210 -6.84 19.09 17.85
C GLY A 210 -7.03 18.53 19.26
N PHE A 211 -8.27 18.24 19.63
CA PHE A 211 -8.60 17.64 20.94
C PHE A 211 -7.97 16.26 21.12
N LEU A 212 -8.17 15.34 20.16
CA LEU A 212 -7.58 14.00 20.21
C LEU A 212 -6.05 14.02 20.18
N GLY A 213 -5.44 15.00 19.51
CA GLY A 213 -4.00 15.18 19.53
C GLY A 213 -3.47 15.52 20.92
N LEU A 214 -4.15 16.45 21.62
CA LEU A 214 -3.76 16.87 22.97
C LEU A 214 -4.07 15.78 24.02
N ALA A 215 -5.27 15.20 23.99
CA ALA A 215 -5.64 14.10 24.89
C ALA A 215 -4.81 12.84 24.63
N GLY A 216 -4.48 12.57 23.36
CA GLY A 216 -3.68 11.41 22.94
C GLY A 216 -2.23 11.49 23.35
N TYR A 217 -1.69 12.69 23.58
CA TYR A 217 -0.37 12.88 24.19
C TYR A 217 -0.28 12.21 25.57
N TYR A 218 -1.39 12.23 26.32
CA TYR A 218 -1.48 11.66 27.66
C TYR A 218 -2.12 10.27 27.70
N ARG A 219 -2.24 9.59 26.56
CA ARG A 219 -2.87 8.26 26.46
C ARG A 219 -2.27 7.22 27.43
N LYS A 220 -0.99 7.36 27.83
CA LYS A 220 -0.33 6.44 28.75
C LYS A 220 -0.84 6.53 30.19
N PHE A 221 -1.44 7.67 30.56
CA PHE A 221 -2.06 7.94 31.87
C PHE A 221 -3.56 7.59 31.89
N VAL A 222 -4.17 7.56 30.71
CA VAL A 222 -5.62 7.40 30.58
C VAL A 222 -5.96 5.94 30.34
N HIS A 223 -6.61 5.35 31.34
CA HIS A 223 -7.21 4.03 31.25
C HIS A 223 -8.17 3.96 30.05
N ASN A 224 -8.04 2.92 29.21
CA ASN A 224 -8.93 2.69 28.06
C ASN A 224 -9.02 3.78 26.99
N TYR A 225 -8.00 4.65 26.88
CA TYR A 225 -7.97 5.75 25.91
C TYR A 225 -8.48 5.35 24.50
N GLY A 226 -8.00 4.23 23.95
CA GLY A 226 -8.33 3.80 22.59
C GLY A 226 -9.81 3.45 22.38
N VAL A 227 -10.48 2.94 23.42
CA VAL A 227 -11.92 2.60 23.40
C VAL A 227 -12.74 3.87 23.60
N VAL A 228 -12.41 4.69 24.61
CA VAL A 228 -13.11 5.95 24.91
C VAL A 228 -13.02 6.92 23.72
N ALA A 229 -11.87 6.99 23.06
CA ALA A 229 -11.66 7.86 21.91
C ALA A 229 -12.25 7.30 20.59
N ALA A 230 -12.78 6.07 20.56
CA ALA A 230 -13.23 5.43 19.32
C ALA A 230 -14.38 6.18 18.63
N PRO A 231 -15.45 6.62 19.33
CA PRO A 231 -16.53 7.42 18.73
C PRO A 231 -16.02 8.75 18.15
N LEU A 232 -15.08 9.41 18.84
CA LEU A 232 -14.45 10.65 18.37
C LEU A 232 -13.54 10.42 17.16
N THR A 233 -12.83 9.30 17.13
CA THR A 233 -11.96 8.92 16.01
C THR A 233 -12.78 8.59 14.77
N ALA A 234 -14.00 8.04 14.94
CA ALA A 234 -14.91 7.78 13.83
C ALA A 234 -15.32 9.08 13.09
N LEU A 235 -15.43 10.21 13.80
CA LEU A 235 -15.71 11.54 13.22
C LEU A 235 -14.61 12.06 12.29
N LEU A 236 -13.43 11.42 12.28
CA LEU A 236 -12.30 11.81 11.43
C LEU A 236 -12.30 11.11 10.06
N LYS A 237 -13.22 10.17 9.82
CA LYS A 237 -13.38 9.49 8.52
C LYS A 237 -13.87 10.46 7.44
N LYS A 238 -13.54 10.17 6.18
CA LYS A 238 -13.89 11.00 5.02
C LYS A 238 -15.43 11.17 4.95
N ASP A 239 -15.90 12.41 4.83
CA ASP A 239 -17.32 12.82 4.78
C ASP A 239 -18.19 12.45 6.01
N GLY A 240 -17.57 12.18 7.18
CA GLY A 240 -18.23 11.61 8.37
C GLY A 240 -18.36 12.51 9.61
N PHE A 241 -18.25 13.83 9.51
CA PHE A 241 -18.39 14.70 10.69
C PHE A 241 -19.86 14.93 11.04
N SER A 242 -20.42 14.04 11.86
CA SER A 242 -21.74 14.19 12.49
C SER A 242 -21.60 14.04 14.02
N TRP A 243 -21.77 15.11 14.77
CA TRP A 243 -21.66 15.06 16.23
C TRP A 243 -22.87 14.33 16.84
N THR A 244 -22.68 13.10 17.32
CA THR A 244 -23.74 12.23 17.89
C THR A 244 -23.74 12.27 19.42
N ALA A 245 -24.80 11.75 20.05
CA ALA A 245 -24.84 11.55 21.49
C ALA A 245 -23.68 10.69 22.00
N ALA A 246 -23.29 9.66 21.24
CA ALA A 246 -22.11 8.83 21.54
C ALA A 246 -20.79 9.63 21.47
N ALA A 247 -20.67 10.61 20.58
CA ALA A 247 -19.51 11.49 20.52
C ALA A 247 -19.47 12.45 21.73
N THR A 248 -20.61 12.96 22.19
CA THR A 248 -20.68 13.76 23.43
C THR A 248 -20.27 12.93 24.64
N ALA A 249 -20.83 11.73 24.79
CA ALA A 249 -20.48 10.83 25.89
C ALA A 249 -18.99 10.48 25.89
N ALA A 250 -18.40 10.18 24.73
CA ALA A 250 -16.98 9.93 24.58
C ALA A 250 -16.11 11.16 24.89
N PHE A 251 -16.55 12.35 24.50
CA PHE A 251 -15.86 13.61 24.78
C PHE A 251 -15.80 13.91 26.27
N ASP A 252 -16.93 13.80 26.96
CA ASP A 252 -17.02 14.07 28.40
C ASP A 252 -16.31 12.98 29.22
N ALA A 253 -16.44 11.71 28.81
CA ALA A 253 -15.71 10.61 29.43
C ALA A 253 -14.19 10.77 29.31
N LEU A 254 -13.70 11.24 28.16
CA LEU A 254 -12.26 11.46 27.97
C LEU A 254 -11.75 12.65 28.81
N LYS A 255 -12.54 13.71 28.95
CA LYS A 255 -12.23 14.82 29.86
C LYS A 255 -12.16 14.34 31.31
N ALA A 256 -13.16 13.60 31.76
CA ALA A 256 -13.19 13.07 33.12
C ALA A 256 -11.98 12.17 33.39
N ALA A 257 -11.67 11.25 32.47
CA ALA A 257 -10.56 10.30 32.62
C ALA A 257 -9.19 10.97 32.60
N VAL A 258 -9.02 12.07 31.87
CA VAL A 258 -7.78 12.87 31.89
C VAL A 258 -7.63 13.64 33.20
N THR A 259 -8.74 14.15 33.75
CA THR A 259 -8.72 14.93 35.00
C THR A 259 -8.54 14.05 36.24
N SER A 260 -9.00 12.80 36.20
CA SER A 260 -8.84 11.83 37.31
C SER A 260 -7.66 10.87 37.14
N ALA A 261 -6.78 11.10 36.15
CA ALA A 261 -5.69 10.20 35.84
C ALA A 261 -4.68 10.09 37.00
N PRO A 262 -4.23 8.87 37.36
CA PRO A 262 -3.28 8.67 38.44
C PRO A 262 -1.86 9.13 38.05
N VAL A 263 -1.04 9.37 39.07
CA VAL A 263 0.42 9.49 38.90
C VAL A 263 0.97 8.14 38.48
N LEU A 264 1.76 8.09 37.41
CA LEU A 264 2.42 6.87 36.96
C LEU A 264 3.78 6.74 37.65
N ALA A 265 4.08 5.53 38.12
CA ALA A 265 5.40 5.22 38.66
C ALA A 265 6.45 5.22 37.53
N MET A 266 7.65 5.74 37.82
CA MET A 266 8.79 5.62 36.90
C MET A 266 9.33 4.18 36.91
N PRO A 267 9.63 3.60 35.74
CA PRO A 267 10.06 2.20 35.65
C PRO A 267 11.40 1.97 36.34
N ASP A 268 11.48 0.93 37.15
CA ASP A 268 12.74 0.42 37.71
C ASP A 268 13.21 -0.78 36.87
N PHE A 269 14.22 -0.58 36.03
CA PHE A 269 14.72 -1.64 35.15
C PHE A 269 15.45 -2.78 35.88
N ALA A 270 15.73 -2.65 37.17
CA ALA A 270 16.29 -3.72 38.00
C ALA A 270 15.19 -4.67 38.54
N LYS A 271 13.92 -4.26 38.49
CA LYS A 271 12.78 -5.05 38.99
C LYS A 271 12.04 -5.75 37.85
N PRO A 272 11.40 -6.91 38.12
CA PRO A 272 10.63 -7.63 37.12
C PRO A 272 9.35 -6.86 36.75
N PHE A 273 9.02 -6.85 35.45
CA PHE A 273 7.78 -6.26 34.94
C PHE A 273 6.64 -7.28 34.98
N VAL A 274 5.41 -6.79 35.21
CA VAL A 274 4.19 -7.58 35.10
C VAL A 274 3.29 -6.95 34.04
N VAL A 275 2.90 -7.73 33.03
CA VAL A 275 1.93 -7.35 32.00
C VAL A 275 0.60 -7.97 32.36
N GLU A 276 -0.37 -7.17 32.78
CA GLU A 276 -1.75 -7.62 32.98
C GLU A 276 -2.55 -7.33 31.71
N CYS A 277 -3.10 -8.35 31.05
CA CYS A 277 -3.83 -8.19 29.79
C CYS A 277 -5.23 -8.80 29.86
N ASP A 278 -6.14 -8.20 29.10
CA ASP A 278 -7.50 -8.69 28.88
C ASP A 278 -8.02 -8.25 27.49
N ALA A 279 -8.89 -9.06 26.89
CA ALA A 279 -9.53 -8.76 25.61
C ALA A 279 -11.03 -9.09 25.60
N SER A 280 -11.81 -8.17 25.07
CA SER A 280 -13.24 -8.36 24.80
C SER A 280 -13.53 -8.50 23.31
N SER A 281 -14.81 -8.57 22.96
CA SER A 281 -15.28 -8.50 21.56
C SER A 281 -15.02 -7.14 20.92
N HIS A 282 -14.85 -6.08 21.72
CA HIS A 282 -14.79 -4.70 21.24
C HIS A 282 -13.39 -4.07 21.37
N GLY A 283 -12.61 -4.45 22.38
CA GLY A 283 -11.32 -3.83 22.68
C GLY A 283 -10.31 -4.75 23.37
N PHE A 284 -9.04 -4.35 23.29
CA PHE A 284 -7.92 -4.92 24.04
C PHE A 284 -7.48 -3.91 25.09
N GLY A 285 -7.23 -4.40 26.30
CA GLY A 285 -6.68 -3.64 27.41
C GLY A 285 -5.46 -4.32 27.98
N ALA A 286 -4.43 -3.56 28.32
CA ALA A 286 -3.31 -4.05 29.10
C ALA A 286 -2.75 -2.96 30.02
N VAL A 287 -2.18 -3.39 31.14
CA VAL A 287 -1.42 -2.53 32.07
C VAL A 287 -0.04 -3.12 32.29
N LEU A 288 0.97 -2.26 32.22
CA LEU A 288 2.32 -2.58 32.67
C LEU A 288 2.47 -2.15 34.13
N VAL A 289 2.81 -3.10 35.00
CA VAL A 289 2.83 -2.94 36.45
C VAL A 289 4.20 -3.35 37.00
N GLN A 290 4.70 -2.63 38.01
CA GLN A 290 5.79 -3.08 38.88
C GLN A 290 5.37 -2.89 40.35
N GLU A 291 5.58 -3.91 41.18
CA GLU A 291 5.26 -3.87 42.63
C GLU A 291 3.83 -3.35 42.93
N GLY A 292 2.85 -3.72 42.10
CA GLY A 292 1.46 -3.30 42.26
C GLY A 292 1.14 -1.89 41.76
N HIS A 293 2.12 -1.14 41.24
CA HIS A 293 1.94 0.22 40.73
C HIS A 293 1.95 0.27 39.19
N PRO A 294 1.00 0.99 38.56
CA PRO A 294 0.94 1.10 37.11
C PRO A 294 2.03 2.02 36.56
N ILE A 295 2.75 1.54 35.56
CA ILE A 295 3.79 2.26 34.81
C ILE A 295 3.20 2.85 33.53
N ALA A 296 2.40 2.05 32.82
CA ALA A 296 1.78 2.48 31.57
C ALA A 296 0.50 1.70 31.27
N PHE A 297 -0.49 2.38 30.71
CA PHE A 297 -1.71 1.78 30.18
C PHE A 297 -1.62 1.62 28.66
N PHE A 298 -2.09 0.49 28.14
CA PHE A 298 -2.23 0.21 26.71
C PHE A 298 -3.68 -0.19 26.41
N SER A 299 -4.28 0.43 25.41
CA SER A 299 -5.61 0.05 24.96
C SER A 299 -5.77 0.23 23.45
N ARG A 300 -6.52 -0.66 22.82
CA ARG A 300 -6.78 -0.58 21.37
C ARG A 300 -8.10 -1.24 20.99
N PRO A 301 -8.90 -0.64 20.10
CA PRO A 301 -10.10 -1.31 19.57
C PRO A 301 -9.73 -2.54 18.72
N VAL A 302 -10.58 -3.58 18.78
CA VAL A 302 -10.44 -4.79 17.97
C VAL A 302 -10.70 -4.44 16.50
N ALA A 303 -9.78 -4.81 15.61
CA ALA A 303 -9.98 -4.61 14.17
C ALA A 303 -11.18 -5.44 13.68
N PRO A 304 -12.02 -4.98 12.73
CA PRO A 304 -13.23 -5.70 12.30
C PRO A 304 -12.97 -7.16 11.90
N ARG A 305 -11.86 -7.42 11.20
CA ARG A 305 -11.42 -8.77 10.80
C ARG A 305 -11.03 -9.70 11.96
N HIS A 306 -10.77 -9.15 13.15
CA HIS A 306 -10.40 -9.91 14.34
C HIS A 306 -11.60 -10.11 15.28
N GLN A 307 -12.73 -9.44 15.06
CA GLN A 307 -13.93 -9.54 15.92
C GLN A 307 -14.55 -10.94 15.87
N SER A 308 -14.54 -11.58 14.69
CA SER A 308 -15.05 -12.93 14.48
C SER A 308 -14.10 -14.05 14.92
N LEU A 309 -12.89 -13.71 15.41
CA LEU A 309 -11.94 -14.70 15.89
C LEU A 309 -12.34 -15.24 17.27
N ALA A 310 -11.94 -16.47 17.56
CA ALA A 310 -12.16 -17.09 18.86
C ALA A 310 -11.53 -16.25 19.99
N ALA A 311 -12.08 -16.35 21.20
CA ALA A 311 -11.61 -15.57 22.36
C ALA A 311 -10.10 -15.74 22.60
N TYR A 312 -9.60 -16.98 22.55
CA TYR A 312 -8.17 -17.29 22.64
C TYR A 312 -7.31 -16.51 21.64
N GLU A 313 -7.72 -16.47 20.36
CA GLU A 313 -6.96 -15.77 19.33
C GLU A 313 -7.02 -14.26 19.50
N ARG A 314 -8.17 -13.71 19.93
CA ARG A 314 -8.30 -12.29 20.24
C ARG A 314 -7.38 -11.90 21.39
N GLU A 315 -7.41 -12.64 22.48
CA GLU A 315 -6.55 -12.39 23.64
C GLU A 315 -5.07 -12.53 23.33
N LEU A 316 -4.67 -13.56 22.58
CA LEU A 316 -3.30 -13.70 22.09
C LEU A 316 -2.87 -12.49 21.27
N ILE A 317 -3.73 -11.99 20.38
CA ILE A 317 -3.47 -10.78 19.59
C ILE A 317 -3.31 -9.55 20.50
N GLY A 318 -4.15 -9.41 21.53
CA GLY A 318 -4.07 -8.35 22.54
C GLY A 318 -2.73 -8.36 23.27
N LEU A 319 -2.36 -9.52 23.81
CA LEU A 319 -1.08 -9.74 24.50
C LEU A 319 0.12 -9.40 23.61
N VAL A 320 0.16 -9.96 22.38
CA VAL A 320 1.26 -9.70 21.44
C VAL A 320 1.39 -8.22 21.12
N GLN A 321 0.28 -7.50 20.99
CA GLN A 321 0.31 -6.06 20.74
C GLN A 321 0.82 -5.27 21.94
N ALA A 322 0.42 -5.63 23.16
CA ALA A 322 0.91 -5.01 24.39
C ALA A 322 2.43 -5.23 24.56
N VAL A 323 2.89 -6.48 24.44
CA VAL A 323 4.33 -6.83 24.55
C VAL A 323 5.16 -6.12 23.48
N ARG A 324 4.66 -6.02 22.25
CA ARG A 324 5.35 -5.26 21.18
C ARG A 324 5.36 -3.76 21.45
N HIS A 325 4.30 -3.20 22.02
CA HIS A 325 4.24 -1.79 22.38
C HIS A 325 5.26 -1.48 23.48
N TRP A 326 5.38 -2.36 24.47
CA TRP A 326 6.31 -2.25 25.59
C TRP A 326 7.64 -2.96 25.35
N ARG A 327 8.00 -3.20 24.08
CA ARG A 327 9.31 -3.77 23.73
C ARG A 327 10.48 -3.02 24.38
N PRO A 328 10.51 -1.67 24.48
CA PRO A 328 11.59 -0.97 25.18
C PRO A 328 11.76 -1.37 26.65
N TYR A 329 10.66 -1.69 27.35
CA TYR A 329 10.69 -2.13 28.74
C TYR A 329 11.07 -3.61 28.87
N LEU A 330 10.49 -4.45 28.01
CA LEU A 330 10.48 -5.92 28.18
C LEU A 330 11.62 -6.65 27.46
N TRP A 331 12.22 -6.04 26.43
CA TRP A 331 13.23 -6.73 25.62
C TRP A 331 14.51 -7.03 26.41
N GLY A 332 14.96 -8.29 26.35
CA GLY A 332 16.16 -8.76 27.07
C GLY A 332 15.99 -8.92 28.59
N ARG A 333 14.77 -8.81 29.11
CA ARG A 333 14.46 -8.96 30.54
C ARG A 333 13.38 -10.03 30.74
N ARG A 334 13.42 -10.69 31.89
CA ARG A 334 12.36 -11.61 32.31
C ARG A 334 11.16 -10.83 32.85
N PHE A 335 9.97 -11.15 32.38
CA PHE A 335 8.72 -10.55 32.85
C PHE A 335 7.60 -11.58 33.01
N VAL A 336 6.53 -11.21 33.73
CA VAL A 336 5.37 -12.08 33.96
C VAL A 336 4.16 -11.53 33.22
N VAL A 337 3.46 -12.39 32.48
CA VAL A 337 2.18 -12.08 31.85
C VAL A 337 1.06 -12.64 32.73
N LYS A 338 0.11 -11.80 33.13
CA LYS A 338 -1.11 -12.20 33.82
C LYS A 338 -2.32 -12.04 32.91
N THR A 339 -3.05 -13.13 32.72
CA THR A 339 -4.24 -13.20 31.85
C THR A 339 -5.36 -13.96 32.56
N ASP A 340 -6.60 -13.57 32.26
CA ASP A 340 -7.83 -14.21 32.73
C ASP A 340 -8.25 -15.42 31.88
N HIS A 341 -7.45 -15.80 30.88
CA HIS A 341 -7.75 -16.95 30.04
C HIS A 341 -6.78 -18.09 30.27
N TYR A 342 -7.32 -19.13 30.90
CA TYR A 342 -6.57 -20.27 31.37
C TYR A 342 -5.74 -20.95 30.27
N SER A 343 -6.26 -21.04 29.05
CA SER A 343 -5.55 -21.69 27.93
C SER A 343 -4.27 -20.97 27.52
N LEU A 344 -4.13 -19.66 27.76
CA LEU A 344 -2.90 -18.90 27.46
C LEU A 344 -1.77 -19.19 28.47
N LYS A 345 -2.07 -19.76 29.64
CA LYS A 345 -1.06 -20.22 30.60
C LYS A 345 -0.05 -21.18 29.95
N TYR A 346 -0.54 -22.05 29.08
CA TYR A 346 0.26 -23.07 28.39
C TYR A 346 0.77 -22.59 27.02
N LEU A 347 0.79 -21.28 26.75
CA LEU A 347 1.18 -20.73 25.45
C LEU A 347 2.57 -21.22 24.97
N LEU A 348 3.51 -21.39 25.89
CA LEU A 348 4.87 -21.85 25.59
C LEU A 348 4.97 -23.38 25.46
N ASP A 349 4.05 -24.13 26.07
CA ASP A 349 4.04 -25.60 26.09
C ASP A 349 3.10 -26.22 25.03
N GLN A 350 2.22 -25.41 24.43
CA GLN A 350 1.21 -25.85 23.47
C GLN A 350 1.81 -26.10 22.08
N ARG A 351 1.40 -27.22 21.47
CA ARG A 351 1.67 -27.50 20.06
C ARG A 351 0.82 -26.55 19.19
N LEU A 352 1.48 -25.61 18.52
CA LEU A 352 0.83 -24.65 17.62
C LEU A 352 0.12 -25.39 16.48
N ALA A 353 -1.19 -25.22 16.36
CA ALA A 353 -2.01 -26.00 15.41
C ALA A 353 -2.50 -25.16 14.22
N THR A 354 -2.72 -23.85 14.41
CA THR A 354 -3.30 -22.98 13.36
C THR A 354 -2.26 -21.99 12.80
N ILE A 355 -2.40 -21.62 11.52
CA ILE A 355 -1.53 -20.63 10.87
C ILE A 355 -1.56 -19.27 11.59
N PRO A 356 -2.73 -18.75 12.04
CA PRO A 356 -2.77 -17.52 12.84
C PRO A 356 -2.00 -17.62 14.16
N GLN A 357 -2.08 -18.75 14.88
CA GLN A 357 -1.30 -18.98 16.10
C GLN A 357 0.20 -18.91 15.83
N HIS A 358 0.69 -19.61 14.80
CA HIS A 358 2.11 -19.55 14.39
C HIS A 358 2.56 -18.11 14.08
N HIS A 359 1.74 -17.35 13.37
CA HIS A 359 2.07 -15.97 13.00
C HIS A 359 2.11 -15.00 14.19
N TRP A 360 1.25 -15.18 15.19
CA TRP A 360 1.20 -14.30 16.36
C TRP A 360 2.19 -14.70 17.45
N VAL A 361 2.32 -16.00 17.75
CA VAL A 361 3.32 -16.52 18.71
C VAL A 361 4.74 -16.27 18.23
N GLY A 362 4.99 -16.38 16.92
CA GLY A 362 6.30 -16.05 16.34
C GLY A 362 6.80 -14.63 16.64
N LYS A 363 5.90 -13.69 16.98
CA LYS A 363 6.25 -12.30 17.35
C LYS A 363 6.66 -12.13 18.81
N LEU A 364 6.42 -13.14 19.64
CA LEU A 364 6.88 -13.20 21.03
C LEU A 364 8.23 -13.93 21.16
N LEU A 365 8.71 -14.56 20.09
CA LEU A 365 10.04 -15.18 20.07
C LEU A 365 11.12 -14.13 20.31
N GLY A 366 12.05 -14.44 21.22
CA GLY A 366 13.13 -13.53 21.66
C GLY A 366 12.80 -12.72 22.92
N PHE A 367 11.58 -12.81 23.45
CA PHE A 367 11.23 -12.30 24.78
C PHE A 367 11.31 -13.45 25.81
N ASP A 368 11.75 -13.14 27.03
CA ASP A 368 11.78 -14.08 28.16
C ASP A 368 10.61 -13.78 29.12
N PHE A 369 9.62 -14.66 29.17
CA PHE A 369 8.44 -14.45 30.01
C PHE A 369 7.78 -15.74 30.47
N SER A 370 7.03 -15.66 31.57
CA SER A 370 6.12 -16.71 32.03
C SER A 370 4.68 -16.21 32.00
N VAL A 371 3.72 -17.11 31.72
CA VAL A 371 2.29 -16.79 31.73
C VAL A 371 1.63 -17.36 32.97
N GLU A 372 1.01 -16.50 33.76
CA GLU A 372 0.24 -16.83 34.95
C GLU A 372 -1.25 -16.57 34.70
N TYR A 373 -2.07 -17.54 35.12
CA TYR A 373 -3.52 -17.36 35.12
C TYR A 373 -3.94 -16.56 36.35
N LYS A 374 -4.71 -15.50 36.14
CA LYS A 374 -5.31 -14.67 37.19
C LYS A 374 -6.83 -14.62 36.96
N PRO A 375 -7.67 -15.14 37.86
CA PRO A 375 -9.12 -15.11 37.69
C PRO A 375 -9.63 -13.68 37.42
N GLY A 376 -10.61 -13.52 36.52
CA GLY A 376 -11.13 -12.21 36.10
C GLY A 376 -11.54 -11.29 37.26
N THR A 377 -12.09 -11.86 38.34
CA THR A 377 -12.45 -11.13 39.57
C THR A 377 -11.25 -10.52 40.30
N ALA A 378 -10.06 -11.13 40.19
CA ALA A 378 -8.80 -10.60 40.70
C ALA A 378 -8.05 -9.75 39.65
N ASN A 379 -8.47 -9.80 38.39
CA ASN A 379 -7.94 -9.00 37.27
C ASN A 379 -8.79 -7.75 37.01
N ALA A 380 -9.34 -7.14 38.06
CA ALA A 380 -10.33 -6.06 37.96
C ALA A 380 -9.87 -4.86 37.11
N VAL A 381 -8.56 -4.57 37.08
CA VAL A 381 -8.01 -3.47 36.26
C VAL A 381 -8.05 -3.82 34.77
N ALA A 382 -7.71 -5.05 34.37
CA ALA A 382 -7.79 -5.46 32.97
C ALA A 382 -9.21 -5.84 32.53
N ASP A 383 -10.01 -6.48 33.39
CA ASP A 383 -11.43 -6.81 33.13
C ASP A 383 -12.29 -5.56 32.90
N ALA A 384 -12.08 -4.52 33.71
CA ALA A 384 -12.67 -3.19 33.47
C ALA A 384 -12.16 -2.54 32.17
N LEU A 385 -10.96 -2.91 31.67
CA LEU A 385 -10.45 -2.40 30.40
C LEU A 385 -11.23 -2.97 29.21
N SER A 386 -11.62 -4.25 29.25
CA SER A 386 -12.25 -4.86 28.08
C SER A 386 -13.78 -4.79 28.09
N ARG A 387 -14.44 -4.78 29.25
CA ARG A 387 -15.91 -4.94 29.39
C ARG A 387 -16.65 -3.68 29.87
N ARG A 388 -16.72 -2.62 29.07
CA ARG A 388 -17.57 -1.46 29.37
C ARG A 388 -18.48 -1.07 28.21
N ASP A 389 -19.58 -1.81 28.10
CA ASP A 389 -20.91 -1.45 27.56
C ASP A 389 -21.74 -2.73 27.36
N THR A 390 -22.24 -3.32 28.45
CA THR A 390 -23.40 -4.22 28.38
C THR A 390 -24.60 -3.44 28.88
N THR A 391 -25.23 -2.67 27.98
CA THR A 391 -26.65 -2.39 28.14
C THR A 391 -27.37 -3.70 27.86
N GLU A 392 -27.72 -4.42 28.92
CA GLU A 392 -28.72 -5.50 28.87
C GLU A 392 -30.08 -4.88 28.56
N ALA A 393 -30.29 -4.50 27.31
CA ALA A 393 -31.64 -4.34 26.79
C ALA A 393 -32.15 -5.76 26.49
N GLY A 394 -33.04 -6.25 27.36
CA GLY A 394 -33.71 -7.53 27.20
C GLY A 394 -34.32 -7.67 25.82
N ALA A 395 -33.69 -8.47 24.98
CA ALA A 395 -34.26 -8.88 23.70
C ALA A 395 -35.30 -9.96 23.98
N MET A 396 -36.57 -9.67 23.69
CA MET A 396 -37.58 -10.73 23.61
C MET A 396 -37.13 -11.75 22.57
N LEU A 397 -36.91 -12.99 23.02
CA LEU A 397 -36.59 -14.10 22.16
C LEU A 397 -37.86 -14.57 21.45
N ALA A 398 -38.03 -14.15 20.20
CA ALA A 398 -38.96 -14.81 19.29
C ALA A 398 -38.29 -16.12 18.80
N LEU A 399 -38.83 -17.26 19.21
CA LEU A 399 -38.50 -18.55 18.61
C LEU A 399 -39.13 -18.61 17.22
N SER A 400 -38.35 -18.22 16.21
CA SER A 400 -38.64 -18.53 14.83
C SER A 400 -38.01 -19.88 14.49
N ALA A 401 -38.85 -20.87 14.19
CA ALA A 401 -38.39 -22.15 13.65
C ALA A 401 -38.55 -22.12 12.13
N PRO A 402 -37.48 -22.29 11.35
CA PRO A 402 -37.58 -22.41 9.90
C PRO A 402 -38.40 -23.66 9.56
N ARG A 403 -39.48 -23.49 8.79
CA ARG A 403 -40.22 -24.60 8.21
C ARG A 403 -39.58 -24.95 6.88
N PHE A 404 -38.79 -26.02 6.86
CA PHE A 404 -38.09 -26.47 5.65
C PHE A 404 -39.03 -27.23 4.71
N ASP A 405 -39.69 -26.51 3.81
CA ASP A 405 -40.56 -27.07 2.77
C ASP A 405 -39.87 -28.19 1.95
N PHE A 406 -38.57 -28.04 1.70
CA PHE A 406 -37.76 -29.04 1.02
C PHE A 406 -37.75 -30.41 1.72
N VAL A 407 -37.64 -30.45 3.06
CA VAL A 407 -37.62 -31.72 3.81
C VAL A 407 -38.99 -32.40 3.78
N ALA A 408 -40.07 -31.61 3.79
CA ALA A 408 -41.42 -32.14 3.63
C ALA A 408 -41.65 -32.73 2.23
N ARG A 409 -41.20 -32.03 1.17
CA ARG A 409 -41.25 -32.53 -0.22
C ARG A 409 -40.37 -33.76 -0.42
N LEU A 410 -39.18 -33.79 0.17
CA LEU A 410 -38.29 -34.95 0.15
C LEU A 410 -38.94 -36.16 0.82
N ARG A 411 -39.52 -35.98 2.02
CA ARG A 411 -40.26 -37.05 2.72
C ARG A 411 -41.40 -37.60 1.87
N GLN A 412 -42.19 -36.73 1.22
CA GLN A 412 -43.27 -37.17 0.33
C GLN A 412 -42.75 -37.90 -0.93
N ALA A 413 -41.65 -37.44 -1.51
CA ALA A 413 -41.01 -38.09 -2.65
C ALA A 413 -40.43 -39.46 -2.27
N GLN A 414 -39.89 -39.61 -1.06
CA GLN A 414 -39.37 -40.90 -0.58
C GLN A 414 -40.47 -41.93 -0.29
N LEU A 415 -41.69 -41.50 0.01
CA LEU A 415 -42.85 -42.39 0.23
C LEU A 415 -43.48 -42.88 -1.08
N THR A 416 -43.26 -42.17 -2.19
CA THR A 416 -43.87 -42.49 -3.49
C THR A 416 -42.90 -43.12 -4.50
N ASP A 417 -41.59 -43.00 -4.29
CA ASP A 417 -40.58 -43.61 -5.16
C ASP A 417 -40.50 -45.14 -4.96
N PRO A 418 -40.77 -45.96 -6.00
CA PRO A 418 -40.79 -47.42 -5.88
C PRO A 418 -39.47 -48.03 -5.38
N VAL A 419 -38.33 -47.42 -5.71
CA VAL A 419 -37.01 -47.90 -5.30
C VAL A 419 -36.79 -47.66 -3.80
N LEU A 420 -37.29 -46.53 -3.30
CA LEU A 420 -37.16 -46.19 -1.88
C LEU A 420 -38.13 -46.95 -1.01
N VAL A 421 -39.35 -47.23 -1.49
CA VAL A 421 -40.33 -48.07 -0.78
C VAL A 421 -39.77 -49.48 -0.58
N VAL A 422 -39.18 -50.07 -1.63
CA VAL A 422 -38.52 -51.39 -1.51
C VAL A 422 -37.36 -51.35 -0.51
N ILE A 423 -36.53 -50.30 -0.51
CA ILE A 423 -35.45 -50.15 0.47
C ILE A 423 -36.01 -49.98 1.89
N GLN A 424 -37.11 -49.25 2.07
CA GLN A 424 -37.77 -49.09 3.37
C GLN A 424 -38.33 -50.44 3.88
N ASP A 425 -39.00 -51.19 3.02
CA ASP A 425 -39.59 -52.49 3.35
C ASP A 425 -38.50 -53.52 3.65
N ASP A 426 -37.40 -53.53 2.90
CA ASP A 426 -36.24 -54.39 3.15
C ASP A 426 -35.58 -54.10 4.51
N VAL A 427 -35.43 -52.82 4.86
CA VAL A 427 -34.83 -52.40 6.14
C VAL A 427 -35.79 -52.72 7.30
N ARG A 428 -37.12 -52.57 7.11
CA ARG A 428 -38.14 -52.92 8.10
C ARG A 428 -38.28 -54.44 8.29
N ALA A 429 -38.15 -55.21 7.21
CA ALA A 429 -38.16 -56.68 7.22
C ALA A 429 -36.85 -57.30 7.74
N GLY A 430 -35.82 -56.48 7.97
CA GLY A 430 -34.51 -56.93 8.45
C GLY A 430 -33.65 -57.62 7.38
N SER A 431 -34.07 -57.63 6.12
CA SER A 431 -33.29 -58.18 4.99
C SER A 431 -32.12 -57.29 4.59
N ARG A 432 -32.11 -56.02 5.02
CA ARG A 432 -31.08 -55.03 4.67
C ARG A 432 -30.60 -54.28 5.92
N GLY A 433 -29.39 -54.62 6.38
CA GLY A 433 -28.76 -54.04 7.56
C GLY A 433 -27.86 -52.83 7.27
N ALA A 434 -27.02 -52.48 8.24
CA ALA A 434 -26.06 -51.38 8.15
C ALA A 434 -25.25 -51.44 6.83
N PRO A 435 -25.06 -50.32 6.11
CA PRO A 435 -25.21 -48.93 6.59
C PRO A 435 -26.59 -48.28 6.34
N TRP A 436 -27.63 -49.04 6.02
CA TRP A 436 -28.99 -48.53 5.78
C TRP A 436 -29.78 -48.39 7.09
N VAL A 437 -30.37 -47.23 7.32
CA VAL A 437 -31.19 -46.94 8.53
C VAL A 437 -32.36 -46.06 8.13
N ILE A 438 -33.52 -46.27 8.75
CA ILE A 438 -34.69 -45.38 8.63
C ILE A 438 -34.75 -44.48 9.85
N VAL A 439 -34.80 -43.16 9.62
CA VAL A 439 -34.95 -42.14 10.67
C VAL A 439 -36.04 -41.16 10.23
N ASP A 440 -37.07 -40.95 11.05
CA ASP A 440 -38.23 -40.09 10.77
C ASP A 440 -38.89 -40.36 9.39
N ASP A 441 -39.12 -41.65 9.10
CA ASP A 441 -39.66 -42.18 7.84
C ASP A 441 -38.85 -41.85 6.57
N MET A 442 -37.59 -41.43 6.74
CA MET A 442 -36.66 -41.18 5.64
C MET A 442 -35.52 -42.20 5.62
N VAL A 443 -35.15 -42.63 4.42
CA VAL A 443 -34.05 -43.56 4.19
C VAL A 443 -32.71 -42.84 4.30
N GLN A 444 -31.84 -43.35 5.17
CA GLN A 444 -30.46 -42.92 5.30
C GLN A 444 -29.47 -44.02 4.91
N TYR A 445 -28.37 -43.62 4.29
CA TYR A 445 -27.22 -44.45 4.00
C TYR A 445 -25.99 -43.89 4.72
N ALA A 446 -25.41 -44.66 5.65
CA ALA A 446 -24.25 -44.28 6.45
C ALA A 446 -24.42 -42.93 7.18
N GLY A 447 -25.63 -42.68 7.73
CA GLY A 447 -25.97 -41.46 8.46
C GLY A 447 -26.29 -40.23 7.60
N ARG A 448 -26.61 -40.42 6.31
CA ARG A 448 -26.94 -39.33 5.36
C ARG A 448 -28.21 -39.64 4.60
N LEU A 449 -29.00 -38.62 4.28
CA LEU A 449 -30.26 -38.78 3.54
C LEU A 449 -29.99 -39.31 2.13
N TYR A 450 -30.57 -40.45 1.80
CA TYR A 450 -30.41 -41.06 0.48
C TYR A 450 -31.36 -40.42 -0.53
N ILE A 451 -30.83 -40.01 -1.69
CA ILE A 451 -31.61 -39.40 -2.76
C ILE A 451 -31.47 -40.27 -4.03
N PRO A 452 -32.59 -40.67 -4.66
CA PRO A 452 -32.55 -41.39 -5.92
C PRO A 452 -31.87 -40.55 -7.02
N PRO A 453 -30.99 -41.13 -7.85
CA PRO A 453 -30.32 -40.40 -8.93
C PRO A 453 -31.27 -39.74 -9.94
N ALA A 454 -32.45 -40.32 -10.15
CA ALA A 454 -33.47 -39.81 -11.06
C ALA A 454 -34.35 -38.71 -10.45
N SER A 455 -34.17 -38.39 -9.17
CA SER A 455 -35.01 -37.41 -8.49
C SER A 455 -34.70 -35.99 -8.98
N PRO A 456 -35.71 -35.17 -9.34
CA PRO A 456 -35.52 -33.77 -9.71
C PRO A 456 -34.92 -32.94 -8.57
N LEU A 457 -35.05 -33.40 -7.32
CA LEU A 457 -34.50 -32.77 -6.12
C LEU A 457 -32.96 -32.73 -6.15
N VAL A 458 -32.30 -33.62 -6.89
CA VAL A 458 -30.83 -33.59 -7.04
C VAL A 458 -30.36 -32.26 -7.65
N GLN A 459 -31.06 -31.77 -8.69
CA GLN A 459 -30.72 -30.49 -9.32
C GLN A 459 -31.02 -29.30 -8.41
N GLU A 460 -32.13 -29.35 -7.66
CA GLU A 460 -32.52 -28.29 -6.71
C GLU A 460 -31.49 -28.15 -5.58
N ILE A 461 -31.02 -29.26 -5.01
CA ILE A 461 -29.99 -29.25 -3.96
C ILE A 461 -28.63 -28.79 -4.52
N LEU A 462 -28.29 -29.20 -5.75
CA LEU A 462 -27.06 -28.76 -6.41
C LEU A 462 -27.07 -27.26 -6.68
N ALA A 463 -28.19 -26.72 -7.16
CA ALA A 463 -28.41 -25.29 -7.36
C ALA A 463 -28.29 -24.54 -6.03
N ALA A 464 -29.05 -24.95 -5.00
CA ALA A 464 -29.02 -24.32 -3.69
C ALA A 464 -27.61 -24.33 -3.06
N THR A 465 -26.87 -25.43 -3.19
CA THR A 465 -25.52 -25.56 -2.59
C THR A 465 -24.45 -24.81 -3.39
N HIS A 466 -24.58 -24.77 -4.72
CA HIS A 466 -23.56 -24.17 -5.58
C HIS A 466 -23.77 -22.67 -5.81
N GLU A 467 -25.00 -22.21 -5.98
CA GLU A 467 -25.31 -20.84 -6.44
C GLU A 467 -25.12 -19.76 -5.36
N GLU A 468 -25.14 -20.13 -4.07
CA GLU A 468 -24.89 -19.16 -2.98
C GLU A 468 -23.48 -18.56 -3.01
N GLY A 469 -22.49 -19.28 -3.54
CA GLY A 469 -21.10 -18.83 -3.52
C GLY A 469 -20.28 -19.22 -4.74
N HIS A 470 -20.88 -19.91 -5.71
CA HIS A 470 -20.20 -20.56 -6.82
C HIS A 470 -18.94 -21.26 -6.34
N GLU A 471 -19.02 -22.17 -5.37
CA GLU A 471 -17.84 -22.83 -4.82
C GLU A 471 -17.24 -23.85 -5.80
N GLY A 472 -16.00 -24.30 -5.57
CA GLY A 472 -15.37 -25.33 -6.41
C GLY A 472 -15.93 -26.73 -6.14
N VAL A 473 -15.76 -27.65 -7.10
CA VAL A 473 -16.26 -29.05 -7.03
C VAL A 473 -16.04 -29.70 -5.67
N GLN A 474 -14.84 -29.61 -5.10
CA GLN A 474 -14.51 -30.24 -3.82
C GLN A 474 -15.30 -29.69 -2.65
N ARG A 475 -15.52 -28.36 -2.60
CA ARG A 475 -16.27 -27.73 -1.53
C ARG A 475 -17.76 -28.02 -1.68
N THR A 476 -18.32 -27.87 -2.89
CA THR A 476 -19.71 -28.26 -3.18
C THR A 476 -19.96 -29.73 -2.83
N LEU A 477 -19.03 -30.63 -3.16
CA LEU A 477 -19.12 -32.04 -2.79
C LEU A 477 -19.01 -32.27 -1.27
N HIS A 478 -18.19 -31.49 -0.56
CA HIS A 478 -18.06 -31.57 0.90
C HIS A 478 -19.36 -31.14 1.61
N TRP A 479 -19.96 -30.02 1.18
CA TRP A 479 -21.25 -29.56 1.69
C TRP A 479 -22.35 -30.60 1.47
N LEU A 480 -22.47 -31.13 0.25
CA LEU A 480 -23.48 -32.15 -0.08
C LEU A 480 -23.29 -33.44 0.72
N ARG A 481 -22.03 -33.90 0.89
CA ARG A 481 -21.72 -35.13 1.63
C ARG A 481 -21.95 -35.02 3.12
N ARG A 482 -22.21 -33.83 3.67
CA ARG A 482 -22.57 -33.72 5.09
C ARG A 482 -23.94 -34.33 5.34
N ASP A 483 -24.91 -34.00 4.49
CA ASP A 483 -26.32 -34.23 4.75
C ASP A 483 -26.96 -35.23 3.77
N PHE A 484 -26.40 -35.42 2.56
CA PHE A 484 -27.01 -36.21 1.48
C PHE A 484 -26.07 -37.29 0.89
N HIS A 485 -26.68 -38.34 0.33
CA HIS A 485 -26.00 -39.39 -0.44
C HIS A 485 -26.79 -39.78 -1.70
N PHE A 486 -26.11 -39.84 -2.84
CA PHE A 486 -26.63 -40.44 -4.07
C PHE A 486 -25.49 -41.08 -4.91
N PRO A 487 -25.77 -42.08 -5.75
CA PRO A 487 -24.78 -42.67 -6.64
C PRO A 487 -24.08 -41.64 -7.54
N ASN A 488 -22.78 -41.82 -7.79
CA ASN A 488 -21.97 -40.96 -8.68
C ASN A 488 -21.94 -39.46 -8.34
N MET A 489 -22.21 -39.07 -7.08
CA MET A 489 -22.18 -37.68 -6.58
C MET A 489 -21.03 -36.83 -7.12
N LYS A 490 -19.81 -37.38 -7.15
CA LYS A 490 -18.64 -36.65 -7.63
C LYS A 490 -18.77 -36.25 -9.10
N GLN A 491 -19.23 -37.15 -9.95
CA GLN A 491 -19.40 -36.91 -11.39
C GLN A 491 -20.52 -35.90 -11.63
N VAL A 492 -21.67 -36.07 -10.96
CA VAL A 492 -22.81 -35.16 -11.09
C VAL A 492 -22.46 -33.73 -10.66
N VAL A 493 -21.75 -33.57 -9.52
CA VAL A 493 -21.27 -32.25 -9.06
C VAL A 493 -20.23 -31.67 -10.03
N GLN A 494 -19.35 -32.50 -10.58
CA GLN A 494 -18.35 -32.06 -11.56
C GLN A 494 -19.01 -31.51 -12.83
N ASP A 495 -20.00 -32.22 -13.36
CA ASP A 495 -20.69 -31.82 -14.58
C ASP A 495 -21.55 -30.57 -14.36
N TYR A 496 -22.23 -30.46 -13.20
CA TYR A 496 -22.98 -29.27 -12.82
C TYR A 496 -22.09 -28.02 -12.72
N VAL A 497 -20.97 -28.10 -11.97
CA VAL A 497 -20.03 -26.98 -11.81
C VAL A 497 -19.32 -26.63 -13.13
N ARG A 498 -19.05 -27.63 -13.98
CA ARG A 498 -18.46 -27.41 -15.32
C ARG A 498 -19.42 -26.68 -16.25
N GLY A 499 -20.73 -26.98 -16.18
CA GLY A 499 -21.78 -26.33 -16.95
C GLY A 499 -22.18 -24.93 -16.45
N CYS A 500 -21.87 -24.57 -15.19
CA CYS A 500 -22.27 -23.27 -14.62
C CYS A 500 -21.64 -22.07 -15.35
N VAL A 501 -22.47 -21.23 -15.97
CA VAL A 501 -22.05 -20.04 -16.75
C VAL A 501 -21.26 -19.03 -15.91
N ILE A 502 -21.69 -18.79 -14.67
CA ILE A 502 -21.02 -17.83 -13.77
C ILE A 502 -19.62 -18.34 -13.39
N CYS A 503 -19.49 -19.63 -13.04
CA CYS A 503 -18.18 -20.25 -12.82
C CYS A 503 -17.29 -20.18 -14.07
N GLN A 504 -17.83 -20.44 -15.26
CA GLN A 504 -17.08 -20.39 -16.52
C GLN A 504 -16.55 -18.97 -16.84
N ARG A 505 -17.29 -17.91 -16.49
CA ARG A 505 -16.93 -16.50 -16.77
C ARG A 505 -15.96 -15.88 -15.77
N TYR A 506 -16.13 -16.18 -14.47
CA TYR A 506 -15.41 -15.47 -13.40
C TYR A 506 -14.23 -16.25 -12.81
N LYS A 507 -14.28 -17.58 -12.79
CA LYS A 507 -13.17 -18.38 -12.24
C LYS A 507 -12.06 -18.58 -13.26
N SER A 508 -10.82 -18.44 -12.80
CA SER A 508 -9.66 -18.92 -13.53
C SER A 508 -9.52 -20.43 -13.39
N GLU A 509 -9.28 -21.11 -14.49
CA GLU A 509 -8.85 -22.50 -14.46
C GLU A 509 -7.38 -22.58 -14.05
N HIS A 510 -7.07 -23.45 -13.08
CA HIS A 510 -5.70 -23.75 -12.67
C HIS A 510 -5.09 -24.79 -13.60
N LEU A 511 -4.98 -24.43 -14.89
CA LEU A 511 -4.40 -25.28 -15.92
C LEU A 511 -3.03 -24.74 -16.31
N HIS A 512 -2.11 -25.64 -16.67
CA HIS A 512 -0.85 -25.26 -17.28
C HIS A 512 -1.11 -24.39 -18.53
N PRO A 513 -0.27 -23.37 -18.82
CA PRO A 513 -0.43 -22.50 -19.98
C PRO A 513 -0.60 -23.34 -21.25
N ALA A 514 -1.62 -23.02 -22.06
CA ALA A 514 -1.88 -23.71 -23.33
C ALA A 514 -1.07 -23.07 -24.47
N GLY A 515 -0.59 -23.89 -25.40
CA GLY A 515 0.28 -23.51 -26.52
C GLY A 515 1.56 -24.36 -26.56
N LEU A 516 1.81 -25.04 -27.68
CA LEU A 516 3.13 -25.58 -28.00
C LEU A 516 4.00 -24.45 -28.61
N LEU A 517 5.32 -24.55 -28.51
CA LEU A 517 6.22 -23.62 -29.18
C LEU A 517 6.09 -23.83 -30.69
N LEU A 518 5.55 -22.87 -31.45
CA LEU A 518 5.53 -22.93 -32.91
C LEU A 518 6.88 -22.36 -33.41
N PRO A 519 7.80 -23.19 -33.91
CA PRO A 519 9.08 -22.69 -34.38
C PRO A 519 8.87 -21.83 -35.62
N LEU A 520 9.43 -20.61 -35.61
CA LEU A 520 9.57 -19.81 -36.83
C LEU A 520 10.39 -20.59 -37.86
N PRO A 521 10.20 -20.36 -39.19
CA PRO A 521 10.97 -21.04 -40.23
C PRO A 521 12.47 -20.91 -39.94
N VAL A 522 13.18 -22.04 -40.09
CA VAL A 522 14.62 -22.12 -39.84
C VAL A 522 15.32 -21.20 -40.84
N PRO A 523 16.10 -20.20 -40.36
CA PRO A 523 16.88 -19.33 -41.24
C PRO A 523 17.85 -20.14 -42.12
N GLN A 524 18.20 -19.60 -43.29
CA GLN A 524 19.09 -20.29 -44.24
C GLN A 524 20.53 -19.79 -44.23
N GLY A 525 20.81 -18.68 -43.52
CA GLY A 525 22.15 -18.13 -43.43
C GLY A 525 22.37 -17.31 -42.16
N VAL A 526 23.64 -17.07 -41.85
CA VAL A 526 24.04 -16.23 -40.73
C VAL A 526 23.61 -14.79 -41.01
N TRP A 527 22.96 -14.14 -40.03
CA TRP A 527 22.48 -12.75 -40.08
C TRP A 527 21.41 -12.45 -41.15
N THR A 528 20.81 -13.48 -41.77
CA THR A 528 19.70 -13.28 -42.71
C THR A 528 18.40 -12.93 -42.00
N ASP A 529 18.17 -13.54 -40.84
CA ASP A 529 16.94 -13.41 -40.06
C ASP A 529 17.31 -13.12 -38.61
N ILE A 530 16.94 -11.93 -38.13
CA ILE A 530 17.30 -11.50 -36.78
C ILE A 530 16.07 -11.33 -35.89
N ALA A 531 16.31 -11.36 -34.59
CA ALA A 531 15.35 -11.10 -33.53
C ALA A 531 15.79 -9.88 -32.71
N LEU A 532 14.84 -8.99 -32.37
CA LEU A 532 15.07 -7.75 -31.64
C LEU A 532 14.18 -7.70 -30.39
N ASP A 533 14.79 -7.38 -29.24
CA ASP A 533 14.06 -7.19 -27.98
C ASP A 533 14.77 -6.16 -27.08
N PHE A 534 14.05 -5.60 -26.10
CA PHE A 534 14.58 -4.64 -25.14
C PHE A 534 14.68 -5.22 -23.72
N VAL A 535 15.84 -5.06 -23.10
CA VAL A 535 16.01 -5.24 -21.65
C VAL A 535 15.96 -3.88 -20.98
N GLU A 536 14.83 -3.58 -20.35
CA GLU A 536 14.60 -2.33 -19.63
C GLU A 536 14.90 -2.44 -18.12
N ALA A 537 14.80 -1.29 -17.42
CA ALA A 537 14.92 -1.19 -15.96
C ALA A 537 16.31 -1.54 -15.36
N LEU A 538 17.39 -1.34 -16.12
CA LEU A 538 18.76 -1.47 -15.59
C LEU A 538 19.18 -0.20 -14.81
N PRO A 539 20.11 -0.31 -13.83
CA PRO A 539 20.66 0.83 -13.13
C PRO A 539 21.23 1.87 -14.11
N ARG A 540 20.89 3.15 -13.94
CA ARG A 540 21.36 4.20 -14.85
C ARG A 540 22.86 4.46 -14.66
N VAL A 541 23.66 4.19 -15.69
CA VAL A 541 25.14 4.34 -15.68
C VAL A 541 25.56 5.06 -16.95
N ARG A 542 26.28 6.19 -16.81
CA ARG A 542 26.71 7.06 -17.93
C ARG A 542 25.57 7.39 -18.91
N GLY A 543 24.36 7.63 -18.38
CA GLY A 543 23.15 7.94 -19.15
C GLY A 543 22.43 6.72 -19.78
N LYS A 544 23.04 5.53 -19.76
CA LYS A 544 22.47 4.28 -20.30
C LYS A 544 21.67 3.53 -19.23
N SER A 545 20.55 2.93 -19.63
CA SER A 545 19.65 2.18 -18.72
C SER A 545 18.86 1.06 -19.40
N VAL A 546 19.10 0.83 -20.70
CA VAL A 546 18.38 -0.14 -21.53
C VAL A 546 19.42 -0.87 -22.38
N ILE A 547 19.19 -2.15 -22.68
CA ILE A 547 19.95 -2.91 -23.67
C ILE A 547 19.00 -3.28 -24.81
N LEU A 548 19.39 -2.98 -26.05
CA LEU A 548 18.80 -3.56 -27.24
C LEU A 548 19.52 -4.88 -27.53
N THR A 549 18.78 -5.97 -27.44
CA THR A 549 19.28 -7.31 -27.75
C THR A 549 18.98 -7.64 -29.20
N VAL A 550 20.02 -7.98 -29.96
CA VAL A 550 19.89 -8.40 -31.35
C VAL A 550 20.45 -9.82 -31.48
N VAL A 551 19.62 -10.76 -31.89
CA VAL A 551 19.99 -12.18 -31.99
C VAL A 551 19.90 -12.62 -33.44
N ASP A 552 20.98 -13.19 -33.98
CA ASP A 552 20.93 -13.93 -35.24
C ASP A 552 20.20 -15.26 -35.02
N ARG A 553 19.08 -15.47 -35.71
CA ARG A 553 18.25 -16.66 -35.49
C ARG A 553 18.89 -17.94 -36.02
N PHE A 554 19.90 -17.83 -36.90
CA PHE A 554 20.65 -18.98 -37.43
C PHE A 554 21.75 -19.42 -36.47
N SER A 555 22.75 -18.57 -36.25
CA SER A 555 23.93 -18.87 -35.43
C SER A 555 23.72 -18.67 -33.94
N LYS A 556 22.60 -18.04 -33.54
CA LYS A 556 22.33 -17.60 -32.16
C LYS A 556 23.36 -16.61 -31.61
N TYR A 557 24.15 -16.00 -32.49
CA TYR A 557 25.09 -14.95 -32.11
C TYR A 557 24.31 -13.70 -31.70
N CYS A 558 24.68 -13.11 -30.57
CA CYS A 558 24.00 -11.97 -29.99
C CYS A 558 24.87 -10.72 -29.97
N HIS A 559 24.25 -9.57 -30.15
CA HIS A 559 24.80 -8.25 -29.85
C HIS A 559 23.95 -7.56 -28.79
N PHE A 560 24.58 -7.00 -27.76
CA PHE A 560 23.91 -6.32 -26.66
C PHE A 560 24.27 -4.83 -26.63
N ILE A 561 23.40 -3.99 -27.17
CA ILE A 561 23.69 -2.58 -27.43
C ILE A 561 23.10 -1.69 -26.32
N PRO A 562 23.92 -0.93 -25.56
CA PRO A 562 23.41 -0.10 -24.47
C PRO A 562 22.78 1.21 -24.99
N LEU A 563 21.53 1.45 -24.60
CA LEU A 563 20.74 2.63 -24.97
C LEU A 563 20.43 3.53 -23.75
N ALA A 564 20.25 4.82 -24.03
CA ALA A 564 19.80 5.81 -23.05
C ALA A 564 18.27 5.92 -23.09
N HIS A 565 17.62 5.93 -21.93
CA HIS A 565 16.18 6.18 -21.85
C HIS A 565 15.90 7.67 -21.57
N PRO A 566 14.91 8.31 -22.24
CA PRO A 566 14.04 7.73 -23.29
C PRO A 566 14.78 7.59 -24.63
N TYR A 567 14.47 6.51 -25.37
CA TYR A 567 14.94 6.28 -26.74
C TYR A 567 13.80 6.50 -27.75
N SER A 568 14.13 7.01 -28.93
CA SER A 568 13.23 7.19 -30.08
C SER A 568 13.51 6.15 -31.16
N ALA A 569 12.57 5.94 -32.08
CA ALA A 569 12.77 5.03 -33.22
C ALA A 569 13.98 5.42 -34.09
N GLU A 570 14.28 6.71 -34.20
CA GLU A 570 15.47 7.22 -34.88
C GLU A 570 16.76 6.84 -34.14
N SER A 571 16.81 7.05 -32.82
CA SER A 571 18.00 6.69 -32.03
C SER A 571 18.27 5.17 -32.00
N VAL A 572 17.21 4.35 -32.00
CA VAL A 572 17.32 2.89 -32.11
C VAL A 572 17.80 2.48 -33.50
N ALA A 573 17.31 3.15 -34.56
CA ALA A 573 17.80 2.90 -35.91
C ALA A 573 19.28 3.24 -36.02
N GLN A 574 19.71 4.41 -35.53
CA GLN A 574 21.11 4.79 -35.54
C GLN A 574 22.02 3.77 -34.84
N ALA A 575 21.60 3.28 -33.66
CA ALA A 575 22.31 2.22 -32.96
C ALA A 575 22.35 0.90 -33.76
N PHE A 576 21.20 0.50 -34.32
CA PHE A 576 21.10 -0.70 -35.16
C PHE A 576 22.04 -0.63 -36.38
N PHE A 577 22.12 0.52 -37.06
CA PHE A 577 23.04 0.67 -38.20
C PHE A 577 24.51 0.69 -37.78
N THR A 578 24.82 1.35 -36.66
CA THR A 578 26.19 1.50 -36.15
C THR A 578 26.77 0.17 -35.70
N ASP A 579 25.95 -0.63 -35.01
CA ASP A 579 26.43 -1.81 -34.28
C ASP A 579 26.04 -3.14 -34.96
N ILE A 580 25.01 -3.17 -35.82
CA ILE A 580 24.59 -4.39 -36.53
C ILE A 580 24.88 -4.28 -38.03
N VAL A 581 24.27 -3.32 -38.74
CA VAL A 581 24.37 -3.25 -40.21
C VAL A 581 25.81 -3.05 -40.67
N ARG A 582 26.59 -2.24 -39.92
CA ARG A 582 28.03 -2.06 -40.16
C ARG A 582 28.82 -3.38 -40.13
N LEU A 583 28.42 -4.32 -39.28
CA LEU A 583 29.14 -5.58 -39.09
C LEU A 583 28.64 -6.68 -40.04
N HIS A 584 27.32 -6.76 -40.24
CA HIS A 584 26.69 -7.95 -40.82
C HIS A 584 25.82 -7.66 -42.05
N GLY A 585 25.64 -6.39 -42.41
CA GLY A 585 24.75 -5.97 -43.48
C GLY A 585 23.28 -5.91 -43.08
N ILE A 586 22.40 -5.71 -44.07
CA ILE A 586 20.95 -5.56 -43.87
C ILE A 586 20.30 -6.94 -43.85
N PRO A 587 19.54 -7.32 -42.80
CA PRO A 587 18.87 -8.62 -42.75
C PRO A 587 17.66 -8.66 -43.69
N GLN A 588 17.32 -9.87 -44.14
CA GLN A 588 16.14 -10.12 -44.96
C GLN A 588 14.85 -10.06 -44.15
N SER A 589 14.88 -10.52 -42.90
CA SER A 589 13.74 -10.42 -41.99
C SER A 589 14.14 -10.06 -40.56
N MET A 590 13.23 -9.38 -39.87
CA MET A 590 13.35 -9.05 -38.45
C MET A 590 12.11 -9.48 -37.70
N VAL A 591 12.32 -10.13 -36.57
CA VAL A 591 11.27 -10.48 -35.62
C VAL A 591 11.41 -9.58 -34.41
N SER A 592 10.33 -8.93 -34.00
CA SER A 592 10.31 -8.11 -32.79
C SER A 592 8.95 -8.18 -32.10
N ASP A 593 8.87 -7.74 -30.86
CA ASP A 593 7.60 -7.46 -30.22
C ASP A 593 6.90 -6.22 -30.83
N ARG A 594 5.71 -5.89 -30.31
CA ARG A 594 4.95 -4.71 -30.75
C ARG A 594 5.34 -3.45 -29.97
N ASP A 595 6.61 -3.29 -29.62
CA ASP A 595 7.10 -2.05 -29.01
C ASP A 595 6.74 -0.83 -29.88
N PRO A 596 6.37 0.33 -29.29
CA PRO A 596 6.08 1.55 -30.02
C PRO A 596 7.17 1.97 -31.02
N VAL A 597 8.44 1.63 -30.78
CA VAL A 597 9.54 1.89 -31.70
C VAL A 597 9.40 1.06 -32.97
N PHE A 598 9.28 -0.26 -32.86
CA PHE A 598 9.21 -1.17 -34.01
C PHE A 598 7.88 -1.05 -34.76
N THR A 599 6.83 -0.60 -34.07
CA THR A 599 5.52 -0.32 -34.67
C THR A 599 5.37 1.11 -35.20
N SER A 600 6.37 1.97 -35.02
CA SER A 600 6.33 3.35 -35.52
C SER A 600 6.29 3.42 -37.04
N THR A 601 5.70 4.49 -37.57
CA THR A 601 5.69 4.78 -39.02
C THR A 601 7.12 4.91 -39.55
N PHE A 602 7.99 5.59 -38.80
CA PHE A 602 9.41 5.74 -39.13
C PHE A 602 10.10 4.38 -39.33
N TRP A 603 10.00 3.46 -38.37
CA TRP A 603 10.67 2.16 -38.43
C TRP A 603 10.15 1.30 -39.59
N ARG A 604 8.83 1.26 -39.79
CA ARG A 604 8.22 0.50 -40.89
C ARG A 604 8.64 1.02 -42.25
N GLU A 605 8.64 2.33 -42.45
CA GLU A 605 9.06 2.93 -43.73
C GLU A 605 10.55 2.72 -43.99
N LEU A 606 11.39 2.88 -42.97
CA LEU A 606 12.82 2.65 -43.07
C LEU A 606 13.13 1.20 -43.51
N MET A 607 12.52 0.21 -42.85
CA MET A 607 12.75 -1.20 -43.17
C MET A 607 12.15 -1.60 -44.52
N ARG A 608 10.99 -1.03 -44.90
CA ARG A 608 10.40 -1.20 -46.23
C ARG A 608 11.32 -0.72 -47.34
N LEU A 609 11.93 0.46 -47.18
CA LEU A 609 12.88 1.00 -48.15
C LEU A 609 14.19 0.21 -48.23
N MET A 610 14.58 -0.45 -47.14
CA MET A 610 15.75 -1.32 -47.08
C MET A 610 15.49 -2.74 -47.59
N GLY A 611 14.23 -3.11 -47.86
CA GLY A 611 13.86 -4.45 -48.31
C GLY A 611 13.77 -5.50 -47.19
N THR A 612 13.77 -5.10 -45.92
CA THR A 612 13.67 -6.00 -44.77
C THR A 612 12.20 -6.29 -44.42
N LYS A 613 11.84 -7.58 -44.28
CA LYS A 613 10.51 -8.00 -43.86
C LYS A 613 10.36 -7.95 -42.34
N LEU A 614 9.38 -7.19 -41.86
CA LEU A 614 9.08 -7.08 -40.43
C LEU A 614 8.02 -8.10 -40.00
N HIS A 615 8.38 -8.98 -39.07
CA HIS A 615 7.50 -9.95 -38.44
C HIS A 615 7.25 -9.56 -36.98
N MET A 616 6.08 -9.00 -36.69
CA MET A 616 5.72 -8.61 -35.32
C MET A 616 5.14 -9.81 -34.57
N THR A 617 5.72 -10.15 -33.42
CA THR A 617 5.11 -11.12 -32.49
C THR A 617 3.80 -10.53 -31.94
N THR A 618 2.81 -11.37 -31.59
CA THR A 618 1.56 -10.85 -31.05
C THR A 618 1.80 -10.29 -29.64
N ALA A 619 1.26 -9.11 -29.33
CA ALA A 619 1.52 -8.33 -28.10
C ALA A 619 1.25 -9.05 -26.76
N PHE A 620 0.83 -10.32 -26.78
CA PHE A 620 0.41 -11.07 -25.59
C PHE A 620 0.88 -12.54 -25.56
N HIS A 621 1.85 -12.95 -26.41
CA HIS A 621 2.52 -14.26 -26.34
C HIS A 621 4.03 -14.15 -26.64
N PRO A 622 4.92 -14.26 -25.63
CA PRO A 622 6.38 -14.33 -25.82
C PRO A 622 6.86 -15.55 -26.64
N GLN A 623 5.99 -16.53 -26.86
CA GLN A 623 6.35 -17.83 -27.46
C GLN A 623 6.69 -17.80 -28.95
N SER A 624 6.61 -16.65 -29.64
CA SER A 624 6.98 -16.55 -31.05
C SER A 624 8.48 -16.32 -31.26
N ASP A 625 9.16 -15.71 -30.29
CA ASP A 625 10.60 -15.41 -30.35
C ASP A 625 11.31 -15.86 -29.07
N GLY A 626 11.23 -17.16 -28.78
CA GLY A 626 11.90 -17.75 -27.63
C GLY A 626 13.43 -17.60 -27.65
N GLN A 627 14.04 -17.17 -28.76
CA GLN A 627 15.49 -16.99 -28.85
C GLN A 627 15.95 -15.68 -28.23
N SER A 628 15.32 -14.54 -28.54
CA SER A 628 15.64 -13.26 -27.87
C SER A 628 15.30 -13.29 -26.39
N GLU A 629 14.18 -13.91 -26.00
CA GLU A 629 13.81 -14.08 -24.59
C GLU A 629 14.82 -14.97 -23.84
N ALA A 630 15.27 -16.07 -24.47
CA ALA A 630 16.30 -16.93 -23.89
C ALA A 630 17.63 -16.19 -23.74
N ALA A 631 18.06 -15.43 -24.77
CA ALA A 631 19.26 -14.60 -24.72
C ALA A 631 19.15 -13.54 -23.61
N ASN A 632 18.01 -12.88 -23.48
CA ASN A 632 17.73 -11.89 -22.44
C ASN A 632 17.81 -12.48 -21.03
N ARG A 633 17.27 -13.68 -20.82
CA ARG A 633 17.38 -14.38 -19.52
C ARG A 633 18.83 -14.70 -19.17
N VAL A 634 19.60 -15.19 -20.14
CA VAL A 634 21.01 -15.55 -19.93
C VAL A 634 21.86 -14.30 -19.68
N ILE A 635 21.73 -13.25 -20.49
CA ILE A 635 22.54 -12.02 -20.29
C ILE A 635 22.21 -11.31 -18.98
N ILE A 636 20.95 -11.31 -18.53
CA ILE A 636 20.58 -10.77 -17.21
C ILE A 636 21.25 -11.58 -16.10
N MET A 637 21.29 -12.91 -16.22
CA MET A 637 21.98 -13.78 -15.28
C MET A 637 23.49 -13.54 -15.31
N ASP A 638 24.11 -13.51 -16.49
CA ASP A 638 25.55 -13.25 -16.65
C ASP A 638 25.93 -11.89 -16.08
N LEU A 639 25.15 -10.84 -16.34
CA LEU A 639 25.39 -9.53 -15.75
C LEU A 639 25.21 -9.53 -14.23
N ARG A 640 24.28 -10.29 -13.65
CA ARG A 640 24.15 -10.44 -12.19
C ARG A 640 25.38 -11.14 -11.60
N CYS A 641 25.84 -12.21 -12.24
CA CYS A 641 27.06 -12.93 -11.86
C CYS A 641 28.30 -12.03 -11.99
N LEU A 642 28.40 -11.26 -13.08
CA LEU A 642 29.53 -10.38 -13.38
C LEU A 642 29.55 -9.09 -12.56
N THR A 643 28.42 -8.66 -12.00
CA THR A 643 28.34 -7.43 -11.20
C THR A 643 28.31 -7.69 -9.71
N GLY A 644 27.83 -8.86 -9.26
CA GLY A 644 27.69 -9.21 -7.85
C GLY A 644 26.98 -8.10 -7.06
N ASP A 645 27.59 -7.66 -5.96
CA ASP A 645 27.08 -6.58 -5.11
C ASP A 645 27.24 -5.17 -5.71
N ARG A 646 27.79 -5.05 -6.92
CA ARG A 646 28.09 -3.77 -7.60
C ARG A 646 27.30 -3.63 -8.92
N PRO A 647 25.95 -3.61 -8.88
CA PRO A 647 25.11 -3.60 -10.08
C PRO A 647 25.33 -2.37 -10.98
N ARG A 648 25.89 -1.27 -10.46
CA ARG A 648 26.25 -0.07 -11.25
C ARG A 648 27.46 -0.29 -12.18
N GLN A 649 28.13 -1.44 -12.14
CA GLN A 649 29.24 -1.75 -13.05
C GLN A 649 28.80 -2.49 -14.32
N TRP A 650 27.50 -2.80 -14.50
CA TRP A 650 27.01 -3.60 -15.61
C TRP A 650 27.48 -3.12 -17.00
N LEU A 651 27.52 -1.79 -17.22
CA LEU A 651 27.96 -1.22 -18.50
C LEU A 651 29.43 -1.51 -18.82
N ARG A 652 30.30 -1.65 -17.80
CA ARG A 652 31.71 -2.03 -17.96
C ARG A 652 31.84 -3.51 -18.36
N TRP A 653 30.95 -4.35 -17.84
CA TRP A 653 31.00 -5.80 -18.02
C TRP A 653 30.20 -6.29 -19.22
N LEU A 654 29.37 -5.44 -19.83
CA LEU A 654 28.54 -5.81 -20.98
C LEU A 654 29.32 -6.41 -22.16
N PRO A 655 30.48 -5.86 -22.60
CA PRO A 655 31.25 -6.47 -23.69
C PRO A 655 31.81 -7.85 -23.32
N TRP A 656 32.16 -8.07 -22.05
CA TRP A 656 32.62 -9.37 -21.57
C TRP A 656 31.48 -10.38 -21.50
N ALA A 657 30.30 -9.94 -21.07
CA ALA A 657 29.11 -10.77 -21.04
C ALA A 657 28.69 -11.20 -22.47
N GLU A 658 28.76 -10.29 -23.44
CA GLU A 658 28.54 -10.60 -24.86
C GLU A 658 29.56 -11.61 -25.40
N PHE A 659 30.86 -11.39 -25.12
CA PHE A 659 31.91 -12.31 -25.55
C PHE A 659 31.73 -13.71 -24.94
N VAL A 660 31.46 -13.80 -23.65
CA VAL A 660 31.21 -15.08 -22.96
C VAL A 660 29.97 -15.76 -23.54
N PHE A 661 28.88 -15.03 -23.76
CA PHE A 661 27.68 -15.59 -24.37
C PHE A 661 27.95 -16.20 -25.75
N ASN A 662 28.66 -15.47 -26.61
CA ASN A 662 28.91 -15.89 -28.00
C ASN A 662 29.97 -16.99 -28.12
N THR A 663 30.85 -17.15 -27.13
CA THR A 663 31.88 -18.20 -27.08
C THR A 663 31.49 -19.41 -26.23
N ALA A 664 30.34 -19.36 -25.56
CA ALA A 664 29.79 -20.48 -24.81
C ALA A 664 29.20 -21.54 -25.76
N TYR A 665 29.32 -22.81 -25.36
CA TYR A 665 28.73 -23.93 -26.09
C TYR A 665 27.20 -23.85 -26.04
N GLN A 666 26.57 -23.91 -27.22
CA GLN A 666 25.12 -23.86 -27.34
C GLN A 666 24.57 -25.23 -27.76
N PRO A 667 23.80 -25.93 -26.89
CA PRO A 667 23.37 -27.31 -27.15
C PRO A 667 22.59 -27.52 -28.45
N SER A 668 21.83 -26.50 -28.89
CA SER A 668 21.08 -26.57 -30.14
C SER A 668 21.96 -26.48 -31.40
N LEU A 669 23.14 -25.86 -31.29
CA LEU A 669 24.10 -25.76 -32.39
C LEU A 669 25.11 -26.91 -32.37
N ARG A 670 25.28 -27.56 -31.21
CA ARG A 670 26.40 -28.47 -30.92
C ARG A 670 27.77 -27.83 -31.14
N ASP A 671 27.82 -26.50 -31.07
CA ASP A 671 29.00 -25.67 -31.27
C ASP A 671 28.78 -24.30 -30.59
N THR A 672 29.76 -23.42 -30.65
CA THR A 672 29.67 -22.03 -30.17
C THR A 672 29.10 -21.11 -31.26
N PRO A 673 28.26 -20.11 -30.92
CA PRO A 673 27.81 -19.10 -31.88
C PRO A 673 28.97 -18.45 -32.64
N PHE A 674 30.10 -18.19 -31.95
CA PHE A 674 31.30 -17.63 -32.54
C PHE A 674 31.86 -18.48 -33.69
N ARG A 675 31.98 -19.80 -33.49
CA ARG A 675 32.48 -20.71 -34.54
C ARG A 675 31.52 -20.81 -35.72
N VAL A 676 30.21 -20.77 -35.47
CA VAL A 676 29.19 -20.77 -36.54
C VAL A 676 29.26 -19.51 -37.41
N VAL A 677 29.48 -18.33 -36.81
CA VAL A 677 29.59 -17.06 -37.54
C VAL A 677 30.92 -16.93 -38.30
N TYR A 678 32.04 -17.26 -37.64
CA TYR A 678 33.38 -16.95 -38.17
C TYR A 678 34.10 -18.16 -38.79
N GLY A 679 33.54 -19.37 -38.70
CA GLY A 679 34.15 -20.60 -39.21
C GLY A 679 35.43 -21.04 -38.50
N ARG A 680 35.76 -20.43 -37.35
CA ARG A 680 36.97 -20.69 -36.56
C ARG A 680 36.67 -20.71 -35.06
N GLU A 681 37.49 -21.41 -34.30
CA GLU A 681 37.41 -21.42 -32.84
C GLU A 681 37.58 -20.01 -32.24
N PRO A 682 36.91 -19.71 -31.12
CA PRO A 682 37.14 -18.47 -30.41
C PRO A 682 38.58 -18.40 -29.89
N PRO A 683 39.22 -17.21 -29.89
CA PRO A 683 40.58 -17.06 -29.38
C PRO A 683 40.68 -17.50 -27.92
N SER A 684 41.63 -18.37 -27.60
CA SER A 684 41.88 -18.80 -26.22
C SER A 684 42.35 -17.60 -25.38
N ILE A 685 41.61 -17.29 -24.33
CA ILE A 685 42.10 -16.38 -23.28
C ILE A 685 43.21 -17.12 -22.54
N ARG A 686 44.46 -16.62 -22.62
CA ARG A 686 45.58 -17.21 -21.86
C ARG A 686 45.28 -17.16 -20.36
N SER A 687 45.44 -18.29 -19.67
CA SER A 687 45.51 -18.36 -18.21
C SER A 687 46.73 -17.60 -17.73
N TYR A 688 46.64 -16.97 -16.57
CA TYR A 688 47.75 -16.25 -15.96
C TYR A 688 48.43 -17.21 -14.97
N GLU A 689 49.73 -17.47 -15.14
CA GLU A 689 50.49 -18.19 -14.11
C GLU A 689 51.09 -17.19 -13.12
N PRO A 690 50.99 -17.43 -11.79
CA PRO A 690 51.62 -16.58 -10.79
C PRO A 690 53.13 -16.44 -11.06
N GLY A 691 53.56 -15.24 -11.50
CA GLY A 691 54.95 -14.96 -11.89
C GLY A 691 55.13 -14.45 -13.32
N ASP A 692 54.10 -14.51 -14.17
CA ASP A 692 54.15 -14.08 -15.58
C ASP A 692 54.35 -12.57 -15.79
N THR A 693 54.17 -11.76 -14.73
CA THR A 693 54.33 -10.30 -14.80
C THR A 693 55.18 -9.77 -13.66
N ARG A 694 56.11 -8.86 -14.00
CA ARG A 694 56.90 -8.09 -13.03
C ARG A 694 56.12 -6.94 -12.40
N VAL A 695 54.88 -6.69 -12.86
CA VAL A 695 54.03 -5.58 -12.40
C VAL A 695 52.96 -6.10 -11.44
N ALA A 696 53.13 -5.84 -10.15
CA ALA A 696 52.25 -6.34 -9.09
C ALA A 696 50.76 -5.97 -9.27
N ALA A 697 50.46 -4.81 -9.87
CA ALA A 697 49.08 -4.42 -10.17
C ALA A 697 48.44 -5.27 -11.28
N VAL A 698 49.22 -5.82 -12.20
CA VAL A 698 48.74 -6.74 -13.25
C VAL A 698 48.53 -8.13 -12.65
N ALA A 699 49.47 -8.61 -11.82
CA ALA A 699 49.35 -9.87 -11.10
C ALA A 699 48.06 -9.96 -10.28
N ARG A 700 47.81 -8.93 -9.44
CA ARG A 700 46.61 -8.86 -8.60
C ARG A 700 45.31 -8.83 -9.42
N ASN A 701 45.28 -8.08 -10.52
CA ASN A 701 44.10 -8.02 -11.39
C ASN A 701 43.82 -9.35 -12.12
N MET A 702 44.86 -10.14 -12.42
CA MET A 702 44.69 -11.45 -13.07
C MET A 702 44.26 -12.53 -12.06
N GLU A 703 44.79 -12.51 -10.84
CA GLU A 703 44.36 -13.38 -9.74
C GLU A 703 42.89 -13.12 -9.34
N GLU A 704 42.52 -11.84 -9.14
CA GLU A 704 41.12 -11.44 -8.87
C GLU A 704 40.17 -11.88 -9.98
N ARG A 705 40.64 -11.93 -11.23
CA ARG A 705 39.86 -12.37 -12.40
C ARG A 705 39.67 -13.88 -12.42
N GLU A 706 40.68 -14.68 -12.09
CA GLU A 706 40.57 -16.15 -12.08
C GLU A 706 39.65 -16.65 -10.95
N GLU A 707 39.79 -16.09 -9.75
CA GLU A 707 38.92 -16.42 -8.60
C GLU A 707 37.45 -16.09 -8.91
N PHE A 708 37.22 -14.94 -9.53
CA PHE A 708 35.91 -14.50 -9.97
C PHE A 708 35.30 -15.38 -11.07
N LEU A 709 36.09 -15.77 -12.07
CA LEU A 709 35.63 -16.68 -13.14
C LEU A 709 35.27 -18.08 -12.61
N ALA A 710 36.00 -18.56 -11.60
CA ALA A 710 35.70 -19.83 -10.93
C ALA A 710 34.37 -19.80 -10.16
N ASP A 711 34.11 -18.72 -9.42
CA ASP A 711 32.85 -18.51 -8.68
C ASP A 711 31.64 -18.32 -9.62
N ILE A 712 31.83 -17.63 -10.76
CA ILE A 712 30.81 -17.51 -11.81
C ILE A 712 30.45 -18.88 -12.40
N ARG A 713 31.45 -19.70 -12.75
CA ARG A 713 31.23 -21.02 -13.35
C ARG A 713 30.37 -21.92 -12.45
N TYR A 714 30.69 -21.94 -11.15
CA TYR A 714 29.92 -22.70 -10.16
C TYR A 714 28.45 -22.26 -10.05
N ARG A 715 28.19 -20.95 -10.09
CA ARG A 715 26.82 -20.39 -9.99
C ARG A 715 25.98 -20.64 -11.25
N LEU A 716 26.61 -20.61 -12.43
CA LEU A 716 25.95 -20.87 -13.71
C LEU A 716 25.50 -22.33 -13.83
N GLU A 717 26.32 -23.27 -13.37
CA GLU A 717 26.01 -24.71 -13.37
C GLU A 717 24.81 -25.04 -12.46
N GLN A 718 24.72 -24.40 -11.28
CA GLN A 718 23.57 -24.55 -10.38
C GLN A 718 22.26 -24.00 -10.97
N ALA A 719 22.32 -22.84 -11.63
CA ALA A 719 21.13 -22.20 -12.22
C ALA A 719 20.57 -23.00 -13.40
N GLN A 720 21.44 -23.57 -14.25
CA GLN A 720 21.03 -24.42 -15.37
C GLN A 720 20.32 -25.70 -14.92
N ALA A 721 20.79 -26.34 -13.84
CA ALA A 721 20.19 -27.56 -13.31
C ALA A 721 18.74 -27.34 -12.80
N VAL A 722 18.49 -26.19 -12.14
CA VAL A 722 17.16 -25.84 -11.60
C VAL A 722 16.18 -25.45 -12.70
N HIS A 723 16.63 -24.71 -13.73
CA HIS A 723 15.78 -24.24 -14.82
C HIS A 723 15.21 -25.37 -15.69
N LYS A 724 16.04 -26.37 -16.03
CA LYS A 724 15.62 -27.52 -16.85
C LYS A 724 14.53 -28.35 -16.16
N HIS A 725 14.71 -28.64 -14.87
CA HIS A 725 13.76 -29.43 -14.09
C HIS A 725 12.38 -28.76 -13.93
N HIS A 726 12.33 -27.43 -13.88
CA HIS A 726 11.10 -26.66 -13.68
C HIS A 726 10.31 -26.40 -14.97
N TYR A 727 10.97 -26.31 -16.12
CA TYR A 727 10.33 -25.99 -17.41
C TYR A 727 9.50 -27.18 -17.95
N ASP A 728 10.08 -28.38 -17.91
CA ASP A 728 9.48 -29.60 -18.47
C ASP A 728 8.27 -30.09 -17.65
N LYS A 729 8.20 -29.74 -16.36
CA LYS A 729 7.13 -30.17 -15.44
C LYS A 729 5.79 -29.43 -15.63
N ASN A 730 5.74 -28.35 -16.44
CA ASN A 730 4.72 -27.32 -16.31
C ASN A 730 3.89 -26.97 -17.57
N HIS A 731 3.85 -27.79 -18.62
CA HIS A 731 3.13 -27.48 -19.87
C HIS A 731 2.25 -28.63 -20.40
N ARG A 732 1.13 -28.31 -21.08
CA ARG A 732 0.16 -29.29 -21.63
C ARG A 732 -0.31 -28.93 -23.05
N GLN A 733 -0.63 -29.92 -23.85
CA GLN A 733 -1.19 -29.76 -25.21
C GLN A 733 -2.72 -29.52 -25.18
N VAL A 734 -3.23 -28.62 -26.01
CA VAL A 734 -4.67 -28.29 -26.16
C VAL A 734 -4.99 -28.10 -27.66
N VAL A 735 -6.07 -28.70 -28.15
CA VAL A 735 -6.48 -28.69 -29.57
C VAL A 735 -7.94 -28.19 -29.69
N TYR A 736 -8.23 -27.37 -30.70
CA TYR A 736 -9.57 -26.87 -31.04
C TYR A 736 -9.95 -27.25 -32.48
N HIS A 737 -11.24 -27.39 -32.77
CA HIS A 737 -11.75 -27.69 -34.12
C HIS A 737 -12.59 -26.53 -34.66
N VAL A 738 -12.69 -26.41 -35.98
CA VAL A 738 -13.62 -25.46 -36.62
C VAL A 738 -15.06 -25.80 -36.19
N GLY A 739 -15.81 -24.80 -35.75
CA GLY A 739 -17.16 -24.96 -35.16
C GLY A 739 -17.19 -25.08 -33.63
N ASP A 740 -16.05 -25.22 -32.95
CA ASP A 740 -16.01 -25.18 -31.48
C ASP A 740 -16.38 -23.76 -30.97
N TRP A 741 -17.13 -23.70 -29.86
CA TRP A 741 -17.41 -22.44 -29.15
C TRP A 741 -16.36 -22.22 -28.05
N VAL A 742 -15.80 -21.01 -28.00
CA VAL A 742 -14.72 -20.65 -27.06
C VAL A 742 -14.96 -19.30 -26.40
N LEU A 743 -14.57 -19.18 -25.14
CA LEU A 743 -14.55 -17.96 -24.35
C LEU A 743 -13.18 -17.27 -24.47
N LEU A 744 -13.17 -15.95 -24.72
CA LEU A 744 -11.95 -15.18 -24.99
C LEU A 744 -11.47 -14.39 -23.76
N ARG A 745 -10.19 -14.50 -23.40
CA ARG A 745 -9.57 -13.74 -22.29
C ARG A 745 -8.84 -12.47 -22.76
N LEU A 746 -9.28 -11.30 -22.30
CA LEU A 746 -8.64 -10.01 -22.60
C LEU A 746 -7.71 -9.57 -21.45
N ARG A 747 -6.38 -9.56 -21.66
CA ARG A 747 -5.41 -9.36 -20.56
C ARG A 747 -5.05 -7.90 -20.25
N GLN A 748 -4.97 -6.96 -21.20
CA GLN A 748 -4.69 -5.54 -20.90
C GLN A 748 -5.13 -4.65 -22.08
N ARG A 749 -5.96 -3.64 -21.76
CA ARG A 749 -6.78 -2.76 -22.65
C ARG A 749 -8.05 -3.43 -23.18
N ALA A 750 -9.20 -2.99 -22.68
CA ALA A 750 -10.49 -3.29 -23.29
C ALA A 750 -10.54 -2.55 -24.63
N ALA A 751 -10.77 -3.24 -25.74
CA ALA A 751 -11.11 -2.57 -26.98
C ALA A 751 -12.40 -1.77 -26.75
N SER A 752 -12.39 -0.48 -27.10
CA SER A 752 -13.52 0.43 -26.94
C SER A 752 -14.80 -0.03 -27.65
N SER A 753 -14.69 -1.05 -28.51
CA SER A 753 -15.77 -1.60 -29.32
C SER A 753 -16.58 -2.72 -28.67
N LEU A 754 -16.17 -3.28 -27.51
CA LEU A 754 -16.94 -4.32 -26.83
C LEU A 754 -17.81 -3.71 -25.70
N PRO A 755 -19.03 -4.24 -25.43
CA PRO A 755 -19.88 -3.76 -24.34
C PRO A 755 -19.12 -3.77 -23.00
N GLN A 756 -18.93 -2.60 -22.40
CA GLN A 756 -18.27 -2.48 -21.10
C GLN A 756 -19.29 -2.67 -19.98
N ALA A 757 -18.99 -3.56 -19.04
CA ALA A 757 -19.51 -3.46 -17.67
C ALA A 757 -18.32 -3.17 -16.75
N THR A 758 -18.20 -1.91 -16.35
CA THR A 758 -17.41 -1.34 -15.24
C THR A 758 -15.88 -1.52 -15.20
N THR A 759 -15.18 -0.44 -14.84
CA THR A 759 -13.75 -0.43 -14.51
C THR A 759 -13.49 -1.02 -13.12
N GLY A 760 -12.60 -2.00 -12.97
CA GLY A 760 -12.16 -2.47 -11.63
C GLY A 760 -11.62 -3.91 -11.55
N LYS A 761 -11.20 -4.32 -10.34
CA LYS A 761 -10.66 -5.66 -10.02
C LYS A 761 -11.70 -6.79 -10.08
N LEU A 762 -12.99 -6.47 -10.22
CA LEU A 762 -14.14 -7.40 -10.20
C LEU A 762 -14.68 -7.75 -11.60
N LYS A 763 -13.96 -7.40 -12.68
CA LYS A 763 -14.39 -7.67 -14.06
C LYS A 763 -14.40 -9.17 -14.40
N PRO A 764 -15.32 -9.64 -15.27
CA PRO A 764 -15.25 -10.99 -15.83
C PRO A 764 -13.92 -11.19 -16.57
N ARG A 765 -13.28 -12.35 -16.39
CA ARG A 765 -11.96 -12.65 -16.96
C ARG A 765 -12.06 -13.12 -18.41
N PHE A 766 -13.16 -13.79 -18.75
CA PHE A 766 -13.45 -14.25 -20.10
C PHE A 766 -14.73 -13.59 -20.61
N TYR A 767 -14.70 -13.18 -21.87
CA TYR A 767 -15.79 -12.50 -22.57
C TYR A 767 -16.41 -13.47 -23.57
N TRP A 768 -17.75 -13.39 -23.66
CA TRP A 768 -18.73 -14.03 -24.57
C TRP A 768 -18.26 -15.24 -25.42
N PRO A 769 -19.06 -16.31 -25.58
CA PRO A 769 -18.68 -17.42 -26.45
C PRO A 769 -18.64 -16.96 -27.91
N TYR A 770 -17.52 -17.23 -28.60
CA TYR A 770 -17.30 -16.99 -30.03
C TYR A 770 -17.03 -18.32 -30.73
N MET A 771 -17.43 -18.41 -31.99
CA MET A 771 -17.22 -19.61 -32.80
C MET A 771 -15.85 -19.58 -33.47
N VAL A 772 -15.14 -20.71 -33.49
CA VAL A 772 -13.91 -20.89 -34.26
C VAL A 772 -14.27 -21.07 -35.74
N ILE A 773 -13.85 -20.11 -36.59
CA ILE A 773 -14.10 -20.14 -38.05
C ILE A 773 -12.96 -20.87 -38.78
N GLU A 774 -11.72 -20.68 -38.32
CA GLU A 774 -10.53 -21.16 -39.03
C GLU A 774 -9.42 -21.50 -38.03
N LEU A 775 -8.69 -22.59 -38.30
CA LEU A 775 -7.45 -22.92 -37.60
C LEU A 775 -6.27 -22.42 -38.45
N ILE A 776 -5.60 -21.36 -38.02
CA ILE A 776 -4.49 -20.76 -38.78
C ILE A 776 -3.23 -21.60 -38.62
N ASN A 777 -2.99 -22.09 -37.40
CA ASN A 777 -1.99 -23.10 -37.08
C ASN A 777 -2.38 -23.79 -35.77
N GLU A 778 -1.55 -24.74 -35.30
CA GLU A 778 -1.81 -25.52 -34.09
C GLU A 778 -1.99 -24.68 -32.81
N VAL A 779 -1.59 -23.41 -32.82
CA VAL A 779 -1.61 -22.53 -31.64
C VAL A 779 -2.38 -21.23 -31.85
N ALA A 780 -2.93 -20.97 -33.03
CA ALA A 780 -3.68 -19.77 -33.37
C ALA A 780 -4.95 -20.10 -34.16
N VAL A 781 -6.07 -19.56 -33.70
CA VAL A 781 -7.39 -19.78 -34.30
C VAL A 781 -8.09 -18.44 -34.59
N ARG A 782 -8.90 -18.40 -35.64
CA ARG A 782 -9.71 -17.24 -36.02
C ARG A 782 -11.12 -17.39 -35.45
N LEU A 783 -11.63 -16.32 -34.84
CA LEU A 783 -12.95 -16.28 -34.19
C LEU A 783 -13.95 -15.43 -34.97
N ALA A 784 -15.23 -15.83 -34.92
CA ALA A 784 -16.37 -15.07 -35.43
C ALA A 784 -16.69 -13.87 -34.52
N LEU A 785 -16.01 -12.74 -34.75
CA LEU A 785 -16.29 -11.49 -34.05
C LEU A 785 -17.46 -10.72 -34.69
N PRO A 786 -18.18 -9.85 -33.94
CA PRO A 786 -19.25 -9.02 -34.50
C PRO A 786 -18.71 -8.04 -35.56
N VAL A 787 -19.49 -7.80 -36.62
CA VAL A 787 -19.16 -6.87 -37.71
C VAL A 787 -18.97 -5.46 -37.12
N GLY A 788 -17.78 -4.88 -37.28
CA GLY A 788 -17.40 -3.56 -36.72
C GLY A 788 -16.52 -3.59 -35.47
N ALA A 789 -16.15 -4.77 -34.95
CA ALA A 789 -15.21 -4.89 -33.85
C ALA A 789 -13.80 -4.39 -34.23
N ARG A 790 -13.22 -3.45 -33.47
CA ARG A 790 -11.84 -2.96 -33.66
C ARG A 790 -10.80 -3.89 -33.02
N LEU A 791 -10.97 -5.20 -33.17
CA LEU A 791 -10.07 -6.26 -32.70
C LEU A 791 -9.68 -7.12 -33.89
N HIS A 792 -8.41 -7.54 -33.92
CA HIS A 792 -7.97 -8.57 -34.85
C HIS A 792 -8.67 -9.89 -34.48
N ASP A 793 -9.10 -10.66 -35.48
CA ASP A 793 -9.95 -11.85 -35.34
C ASP A 793 -9.16 -13.14 -35.02
N VAL A 794 -7.83 -13.07 -35.07
CA VAL A 794 -6.91 -14.19 -34.77
C VAL A 794 -6.40 -14.14 -33.32
N PHE A 795 -6.59 -15.24 -32.59
CA PHE A 795 -6.20 -15.38 -31.19
C PHE A 795 -5.44 -16.67 -30.93
N HIS A 796 -4.48 -16.62 -30.00
CA HIS A 796 -3.73 -17.80 -29.58
C HIS A 796 -4.56 -18.69 -28.65
N ILE A 797 -4.40 -20.01 -28.75
CA ILE A 797 -5.18 -21.02 -27.99
C ILE A 797 -5.06 -20.86 -26.47
N GLY A 798 -3.95 -20.30 -25.99
CA GLY A 798 -3.71 -19.96 -24.58
C GLY A 798 -4.59 -18.83 -24.00
N LEU A 799 -5.24 -18.07 -24.88
CA LEU A 799 -6.21 -17.01 -24.50
C LEU A 799 -7.66 -17.50 -24.57
N LEU A 800 -7.87 -18.76 -24.96
CA LEU A 800 -9.17 -19.35 -25.19
C LEU A 800 -9.48 -20.38 -24.11
N LYS A 801 -10.77 -20.53 -23.84
CA LYS A 801 -11.33 -21.56 -22.97
C LYS A 801 -12.52 -22.18 -23.68
N LYS A 802 -12.59 -23.51 -23.77
CA LYS A 802 -13.72 -24.18 -24.43
C LYS A 802 -15.02 -23.86 -23.68
N PHE A 803 -16.05 -23.43 -24.40
CA PHE A 803 -17.38 -23.16 -23.85
C PHE A 803 -18.17 -24.47 -23.75
N HIS A 804 -18.84 -24.70 -22.63
CA HIS A 804 -19.69 -25.87 -22.41
C HIS A 804 -21.11 -25.40 -22.08
N GLY A 805 -22.07 -25.68 -22.97
CA GLY A 805 -23.48 -25.29 -22.83
C GLY A 805 -24.17 -25.10 -24.20
N PRO A 806 -25.48 -24.79 -24.23
CA PRO A 806 -26.20 -24.50 -25.47
C PRO A 806 -25.66 -23.21 -26.13
N PRO A 807 -25.41 -23.21 -27.45
CA PRO A 807 -24.86 -22.07 -28.17
C PRO A 807 -25.88 -20.91 -28.24
N PRO A 808 -25.46 -19.64 -28.07
CA PRO A 808 -26.37 -18.50 -28.19
C PRO A 808 -26.75 -18.19 -29.65
N GLU A 809 -27.99 -17.75 -29.88
CA GLU A 809 -28.59 -17.54 -31.21
C GLU A 809 -27.99 -16.35 -31.99
N ALA A 810 -27.37 -15.36 -31.33
CA ALA A 810 -26.65 -14.26 -32.00
C ALA A 810 -25.60 -13.56 -31.09
N PRO A 811 -24.54 -12.95 -31.66
CA PRO A 811 -23.63 -12.08 -30.91
C PRO A 811 -24.32 -10.76 -30.51
N PRO A 812 -23.97 -10.17 -29.34
CA PRO A 812 -24.58 -8.92 -28.88
C PRO A 812 -24.21 -7.73 -29.80
N PRO A 813 -25.11 -6.75 -30.01
CA PRO A 813 -24.84 -5.56 -30.82
C PRO A 813 -23.73 -4.70 -30.20
N LEU A 814 -22.87 -4.12 -31.05
CA LEU A 814 -21.78 -3.24 -30.63
C LEU A 814 -22.32 -1.85 -30.22
N PRO A 815 -21.80 -1.22 -29.16
CA PRO A 815 -22.18 0.15 -28.79
C PRO A 815 -21.61 1.19 -29.77
N THR A 816 -22.30 2.32 -29.95
CA THR A 816 -21.90 3.42 -30.84
C THR A 816 -20.61 4.10 -30.34
N ILE A 817 -19.59 4.23 -31.20
CA ILE A 817 -18.26 4.75 -30.84
C ILE A 817 -18.02 6.10 -31.53
N HIS A 818 -17.73 7.17 -30.78
CA HIS A 818 -17.20 8.45 -31.31
C HIS A 818 -15.78 8.70 -30.78
N HIS A 819 -14.85 9.06 -31.68
CA HIS A 819 -13.44 9.36 -31.35
C HIS A 819 -12.74 8.33 -30.44
N GLY A 820 -13.06 7.04 -30.60
CA GLY A 820 -12.40 5.95 -29.86
C GLY A 820 -12.92 5.70 -28.43
N ALA A 821 -14.01 6.35 -28.02
CA ALA A 821 -14.74 6.06 -26.79
C ALA A 821 -16.21 5.68 -27.10
N VAL A 822 -16.81 4.82 -26.27
CA VAL A 822 -18.25 4.58 -26.31
C VAL A 822 -18.94 5.91 -26.04
N ALA A 823 -19.70 6.41 -27.01
CA ALA A 823 -20.44 7.65 -26.85
C ALA A 823 -21.75 7.31 -26.13
N PRO A 824 -21.96 7.77 -24.88
CA PRO A 824 -23.25 7.57 -24.24
C PRO A 824 -24.33 8.35 -25.00
N GLU A 825 -25.47 7.71 -25.28
CA GLU A 825 -26.62 8.39 -25.89
C GLU A 825 -27.31 9.26 -24.83
N PRO A 826 -27.52 10.56 -25.08
CA PRO A 826 -28.28 11.41 -24.18
C PRO A 826 -29.76 11.01 -24.21
N GLU A 827 -30.33 10.74 -23.04
CA GLU A 827 -31.74 10.38 -22.89
C GLU A 827 -32.61 11.59 -22.59
N ARG A 828 -32.19 12.42 -21.61
CA ARG A 828 -32.91 13.65 -21.26
C ARG A 828 -31.99 14.71 -20.65
N ALA A 829 -32.27 15.97 -20.95
CA ALA A 829 -31.70 17.10 -20.20
C ALA A 829 -32.50 17.31 -18.91
N VAL A 830 -31.80 17.30 -17.77
CA VAL A 830 -32.43 17.34 -16.44
C VAL A 830 -32.47 18.76 -15.87
N ARG A 831 -31.35 19.51 -15.98
CA ARG A 831 -31.21 20.87 -15.41
C ARG A 831 -30.22 21.73 -16.19
N PHE A 832 -30.34 23.05 -16.05
CA PHE A 832 -29.36 24.01 -16.56
C PHE A 832 -28.72 24.78 -15.41
N ARG A 833 -27.45 25.16 -15.54
CA ARG A 833 -26.75 26.07 -14.62
C ARG A 833 -25.77 26.98 -15.34
N LEU A 834 -25.45 28.12 -14.72
CA LEU A 834 -24.37 28.99 -15.12
C LEU A 834 -23.17 28.77 -14.19
N ALA A 835 -22.09 28.18 -14.69
CA ALA A 835 -20.87 27.93 -13.93
C ALA A 835 -19.70 28.71 -14.54
N ARG A 836 -19.15 29.67 -13.78
CA ARG A 836 -18.01 30.51 -14.22
C ARG A 836 -18.24 31.21 -15.58
N GLY A 837 -19.47 31.64 -15.85
CA GLY A 837 -19.84 32.31 -17.10
C GLY A 837 -20.17 31.37 -18.26
N VAL A 838 -20.02 30.05 -18.11
CA VAL A 838 -20.37 29.05 -19.14
C VAL A 838 -21.71 28.40 -18.80
N ARG A 839 -22.58 28.29 -19.81
CA ARG A 839 -23.89 27.60 -19.68
C ARG A 839 -23.66 26.11 -19.72
N GLN A 840 -24.13 25.39 -18.70
CA GLN A 840 -24.02 23.93 -18.60
C GLN A 840 -25.40 23.28 -18.50
N VAL A 841 -25.57 22.11 -19.10
CA VAL A 841 -26.75 21.24 -19.02
C VAL A 841 -26.39 19.93 -18.33
N LEU A 842 -27.22 19.50 -17.38
CA LEU A 842 -27.10 18.20 -16.73
C LEU A 842 -27.82 17.16 -17.58
N VAL A 843 -27.09 16.18 -18.10
CA VAL A 843 -27.61 15.19 -19.05
C VAL A 843 -27.72 13.83 -18.36
N HIS A 844 -28.89 13.20 -18.49
CA HIS A 844 -29.09 11.80 -18.13
C HIS A 844 -28.77 10.93 -19.34
N TRP A 845 -27.96 9.90 -19.13
CA TRP A 845 -27.50 9.01 -20.18
C TRP A 845 -28.35 7.74 -20.23
N LYS A 846 -28.70 7.30 -21.43
CA LYS A 846 -29.58 6.14 -21.65
C LYS A 846 -28.95 4.88 -21.06
N GLY A 847 -29.69 4.20 -20.16
CA GLY A 847 -29.24 2.97 -19.50
C GLY A 847 -28.34 3.17 -18.28
N GLU A 848 -28.04 4.41 -17.90
CA GLU A 848 -27.32 4.76 -16.68
C GLU A 848 -28.27 5.17 -15.56
N SER A 849 -27.80 5.12 -14.31
CA SER A 849 -28.59 5.57 -13.16
C SER A 849 -28.66 7.10 -13.06
N ALA A 850 -29.72 7.63 -12.42
CA ALA A 850 -29.88 9.07 -12.23
C ALA A 850 -28.70 9.76 -11.50
N ALA A 851 -27.94 9.00 -10.70
CA ALA A 851 -26.74 9.47 -10.01
C ALA A 851 -25.53 9.67 -10.95
N SER A 852 -25.58 9.11 -12.16
CA SER A 852 -24.49 9.12 -13.14
C SER A 852 -24.66 10.24 -14.19
N ALA A 853 -25.63 11.14 -13.99
CA ALA A 853 -25.83 12.31 -14.84
C ALA A 853 -24.63 13.28 -14.75
N THR A 854 -24.18 13.80 -15.89
CA THR A 854 -23.00 14.70 -15.97
C THR A 854 -23.38 16.09 -16.46
N TRP A 855 -22.64 17.10 -16.00
CA TRP A 855 -22.79 18.49 -16.47
C TRP A 855 -21.94 18.70 -17.72
N GLU A 856 -22.58 18.99 -18.84
CA GLU A 856 -21.95 19.26 -20.14
C GLU A 856 -22.11 20.74 -20.50
N ASP A 857 -21.10 21.35 -21.10
CA ASP A 857 -21.20 22.72 -21.62
C ASP A 857 -22.20 22.76 -22.78
N VAL A 858 -23.16 23.68 -22.75
CA VAL A 858 -24.31 23.70 -23.68
C VAL A 858 -23.85 23.82 -25.13
N ASP A 859 -22.86 24.68 -25.39
CA ASP A 859 -22.39 24.93 -26.75
C ASP A 859 -21.63 23.69 -27.28
N ALA A 860 -20.72 23.11 -26.49
CA ALA A 860 -20.03 21.85 -26.85
C ALA A 860 -20.97 20.64 -26.95
N PHE A 861 -22.04 20.61 -26.15
CA PHE A 861 -23.04 19.54 -26.18
C PHE A 861 -23.91 19.60 -27.43
N ARG A 862 -24.31 20.80 -27.86
CA ARG A 862 -25.03 21.01 -29.13
C ARG A 862 -24.19 20.61 -30.34
N ASP A 863 -22.90 20.93 -30.32
CA ASP A 863 -21.97 20.51 -31.38
C ASP A 863 -21.83 18.98 -31.43
N LYS A 864 -21.83 18.32 -30.26
CA LYS A 864 -21.62 16.88 -30.14
C LYS A 864 -22.88 16.05 -30.40
N PHE A 865 -24.07 16.60 -30.11
CA PHE A 865 -25.36 15.92 -30.27
C PHE A 865 -26.38 16.84 -30.99
N PRO A 866 -26.15 17.18 -32.27
CA PRO A 866 -26.97 18.15 -33.00
C PRO A 866 -28.41 17.69 -33.23
N ALA A 867 -28.67 16.38 -33.20
CA ALA A 867 -30.01 15.80 -33.33
C ALA A 867 -30.81 15.80 -32.01
N PHE A 868 -30.17 16.04 -30.87
CA PHE A 868 -30.85 16.03 -29.57
C PHE A 868 -31.45 17.41 -29.27
N GLN A 869 -32.78 17.51 -29.31
CA GLN A 869 -33.47 18.75 -28.98
C GLN A 869 -33.40 19.01 -27.46
N LEU A 870 -32.69 20.07 -27.09
CA LEU A 870 -32.81 20.67 -25.75
C LEU A 870 -34.18 21.36 -25.69
N GLU A 871 -35.24 20.61 -25.41
CA GLU A 871 -36.59 21.15 -25.27
C GLU A 871 -36.62 22.27 -24.24
N GLY A 872 -37.02 23.45 -24.68
CA GLY A 872 -37.20 24.63 -23.84
C GLY A 872 -38.68 24.85 -23.54
N GLY A 873 -39.00 25.10 -22.26
CA GLY A 873 -40.15 25.94 -21.89
C GLY A 873 -40.99 25.44 -20.71
N ARG A 874 -40.74 25.96 -19.51
CA ARG A 874 -41.57 27.02 -18.92
C ARG A 874 -40.92 27.60 -17.65
N ASP A 875 -40.60 28.88 -17.78
CA ASP A 875 -40.36 29.95 -16.80
C ASP A 875 -40.17 29.61 -15.33
N VAL A 876 -38.96 29.91 -14.85
CA VAL A 876 -38.82 30.74 -13.65
C VAL A 876 -37.75 31.82 -13.93
N MET A 877 -38.20 32.89 -14.61
CA MET A 877 -37.76 34.28 -14.48
C MET A 877 -36.28 34.53 -14.09
N TRP A 878 -35.38 34.91 -15.01
CA TRP A 878 -34.19 35.69 -14.62
C TRP A 878 -33.65 36.61 -15.74
N GLY A 879 -34.22 37.82 -15.75
CA GLY A 879 -33.75 39.04 -16.41
C GLY A 879 -33.95 40.28 -15.51
N GLN A 880 -34.07 40.11 -14.19
CA GLN A 880 -34.10 41.21 -13.22
C GLN A 880 -32.77 41.28 -12.48
N VAL A 881 -32.23 42.47 -12.25
CA VAL A 881 -31.04 42.66 -11.41
C VAL A 881 -31.44 42.42 -9.94
N TYR A 882 -30.84 41.43 -9.26
CA TYR A 882 -31.00 41.31 -7.80
C TYR A 882 -30.25 42.46 -7.12
N THR A 883 -30.99 43.44 -6.63
CA THR A 883 -30.52 44.30 -5.55
C THR A 883 -30.54 43.49 -4.26
N ARG A 884 -29.35 43.18 -3.75
CA ARG A 884 -29.15 42.55 -2.44
C ARG A 884 -29.94 43.35 -1.40
N ARG A 885 -30.92 42.73 -0.72
CA ARG A 885 -31.56 43.32 0.46
C ARG A 885 -30.46 43.72 1.44
N ARG A 886 -30.18 45.02 1.51
CA ARG A 886 -29.26 45.61 2.48
C ARG A 886 -29.80 45.28 3.86
N ARG A 887 -28.97 44.71 4.73
CA ARG A 887 -29.36 44.54 6.14
C ARG A 887 -29.56 45.94 6.72
N ALA A 888 -30.49 46.11 7.67
CA ALA A 888 -30.75 47.41 8.30
C ALA A 888 -29.47 48.10 8.84
N ARG A 889 -28.46 47.30 9.20
CA ARG A 889 -27.13 47.76 9.61
C ARG A 889 -26.33 48.41 8.48
N ASP A 890 -26.47 47.95 7.24
CA ASP A 890 -25.76 48.49 6.06
C ASP A 890 -26.42 49.78 5.58
N VAL A 891 -27.74 49.91 5.70
CA VAL A 891 -28.47 51.16 5.43
C VAL A 891 -28.10 52.25 6.44
N ARG A 892 -28.00 51.89 7.73
CA ARG A 892 -27.61 52.83 8.79
C ARG A 892 -26.16 53.31 8.64
N ARG A 893 -25.25 52.42 8.25
CA ARG A 893 -23.84 52.77 8.02
C ARG A 893 -23.63 53.66 6.80
N ASP A 894 -24.42 53.45 5.75
CA ASP A 894 -24.34 54.29 4.55
C ASP A 894 -24.99 55.66 4.76
N ALA A 895 -26.04 55.75 5.58
CA ALA A 895 -26.62 57.02 6.03
C ALA A 895 -25.65 57.83 6.90
N GLU A 896 -25.00 57.18 7.89
CA GLU A 896 -23.95 57.82 8.72
C GLU A 896 -22.72 58.25 7.90
N ARG A 897 -22.42 57.54 6.80
CA ARG A 897 -21.33 57.89 5.88
C ARG A 897 -21.72 59.06 4.96
N ALA A 898 -22.97 59.11 4.52
CA ALA A 898 -23.49 60.21 3.71
C ALA A 898 -23.62 61.51 4.52
N GLU A 899 -24.04 61.44 5.79
CA GLU A 899 -24.06 62.60 6.70
C GLU A 899 -22.67 63.16 6.97
N ARG A 900 -21.66 62.30 7.19
CA ARG A 900 -20.26 62.75 7.37
C ARG A 900 -19.69 63.42 6.14
N VAL A 901 -19.98 62.88 4.95
CA VAL A 901 -19.49 63.46 3.68
C VAL A 901 -20.22 64.77 3.37
N ALA A 902 -21.50 64.91 3.73
CA ALA A 902 -22.24 66.17 3.58
C ALA A 902 -21.78 67.26 4.58
N GLN A 903 -21.36 66.88 5.80
CA GLN A 903 -20.80 67.80 6.78
C GLN A 903 -19.37 68.25 6.42
N GLU A 904 -18.54 67.37 5.84
CA GLU A 904 -17.18 67.73 5.38
C GLU A 904 -17.17 68.58 4.09
N GLN A 905 -18.28 68.62 3.33
CA GLN A 905 -18.41 69.44 2.11
C GLN A 905 -19.10 70.79 2.35
N ALA A 906 -19.54 71.08 3.58
CA ALA A 906 -20.24 72.30 3.95
C ALA A 906 -19.40 73.29 4.78
N GLU A 907 -18.08 73.13 4.85
CA GLU A 907 -17.19 74.18 5.38
C GLU A 907 -16.80 75.18 4.29
N PRO A 908 -17.20 76.46 4.39
CA PRO A 908 -16.74 77.50 3.46
C PRO A 908 -15.28 77.87 3.76
N ALA A 909 -14.50 77.96 2.69
CA ALA A 909 -13.11 78.44 2.73
C ALA A 909 -12.99 79.83 3.37
N PRO A 910 -11.96 80.11 4.19
CA PRO A 910 -11.68 81.45 4.65
C PRO A 910 -11.05 82.27 3.50
N ARG A 911 -11.57 83.47 3.26
CA ARG A 911 -10.90 84.54 2.52
C ARG A 911 -10.90 85.78 3.39
N GLY A 912 -9.75 86.45 3.47
CA GLY A 912 -9.63 87.88 3.81
C GLY A 912 -9.75 88.21 5.28
#